data_AF-A0A935WXI7-F1
#
_entry.id   AF-A0A935WXI7-F1
#
_cell.length_a   1.000
_cell.length_b   1.000
_cell.length_c   1.000
_cell.angle_alpha   90.00
_cell.angle_beta   90.00
_cell.angle_gamma   90.00
#
_symmetry.space_group_name_H-M   'P 1'
#
loop_
_entity.id
_entity.type
_entity.pdbx_description
1 polymer ?
#
loop_
_entity_poly.entity_id
_entity_poly.type
_entity_poly.pdbx_seq_one_letter_code
_entity_poly.pdbx_strand_id
1 'polypeptide(L)'
;MSKESTTKQNTAMNPHPSVVSLAVVIPLFLAVFALSSAEARPPPHAWPFDFDPELAEDPDSIREKLADLGDNLPGLPAESMAELKAGPIDLWLFSDIAEVFLRAKDAGPPTPAPMPTPTRCAHHASFVFPSMLRTPASPACAAVEDELKTAFGEAPECLDIEFPERFVRALPPADVTLNVVSSIEGLIGLIGEALTHFDMPEGLVPPWFMPTARDIIAKLRAERLLAAAETRRAQYAAALAAAGANAGCFDASALARFQQDASTLERELSQAASDLERLVADGLAQAERDRQRVLAAGRDRRVLPYPSLTDRERELLAAYLGGFTWRMRGRGLVEGPTGTQSKRLYFTLRPFNAIGELVGGEDGDSAGVGLALGLLRGWGDLTDMGHTPGENDEFSDLVDLTDRGLYQISYTEPDLRDQHYDTKAFIAGGLQMGPCYDYPWLFATLYIGLELADPYVIFIDGPGASGEFCAGAALGLGLAKTMLEGTCETGACDCLSDCGDAGPSDGGTTGDQDGGSTDLGADSGASDAAEATDAAVGDTAGDALGDAHDDASLGASEDAGVADGSNPTGTSDAARDDNPGNSSGGCQNTGPSETSVWVVFAALLWLACGLGRRGRRWPPLARVWAMAGRMAGRVRPPGRT
;
A
#
# COMPACT_ATOMS: atom_id res chain seq x y z
N MET A 1 57.69 31.56 6.95
CA MET A 1 59.08 31.86 6.51
C MET A 1 59.26 31.27 5.11
N SER A 2 59.06 32.07 4.05
CA SER A 2 60.11 32.57 3.11
C SER A 2 60.70 31.43 2.26
N LYS A 3 60.67 31.39 0.91
CA LYS A 3 60.71 32.45 -0.12
C LYS A 3 60.35 31.88 -1.50
N GLU A 4 59.82 32.75 -2.36
CA GLU A 4 59.56 32.58 -3.81
C GLU A 4 60.84 32.39 -4.65
N SER A 5 60.72 31.80 -5.86
CA SER A 5 61.06 32.49 -7.12
C SER A 5 60.68 31.71 -8.40
N THR A 6 59.97 32.45 -9.24
CA THR A 6 59.47 32.32 -10.63
C THR A 6 60.48 32.01 -11.74
N THR A 7 60.01 31.42 -12.86
CA THR A 7 60.38 31.81 -14.25
C THR A 7 59.27 31.43 -15.25
N LYS A 8 58.93 32.36 -16.17
CA LYS A 8 57.93 32.32 -17.26
C LYS A 8 58.57 31.97 -18.62
N GLN A 9 57.78 31.40 -19.55
CA GLN A 9 57.73 31.66 -21.02
C GLN A 9 56.67 30.73 -21.68
N ASN A 10 55.49 31.15 -22.14
CA ASN A 10 55.04 31.86 -23.36
C ASN A 10 55.07 31.09 -24.72
N THR A 11 53.84 30.81 -25.20
CA THR A 11 53.29 30.82 -26.59
C THR A 11 53.67 29.79 -27.66
N ALA A 12 52.65 29.08 -28.18
CA ALA A 12 52.38 28.91 -29.62
C ALA A 12 50.88 28.55 -29.86
N MET A 13 50.23 29.34 -30.73
CA MET A 13 48.85 29.21 -31.22
C MET A 13 48.71 28.11 -32.28
N ASN A 14 47.51 27.54 -32.42
CA ASN A 14 47.05 26.86 -33.64
C ASN A 14 45.53 27.08 -33.86
N PRO A 15 45.04 26.96 -35.12
CA PRO A 15 43.98 27.82 -35.64
C PRO A 15 42.55 27.26 -35.54
N HIS A 16 41.59 28.19 -35.60
CA HIS A 16 40.16 27.98 -35.72
C HIS A 16 39.75 27.13 -36.94
N PRO A 17 38.81 26.18 -36.80
CA PRO A 17 38.04 25.67 -37.92
C PRO A 17 36.87 26.60 -38.26
N SER A 18 36.66 26.72 -39.57
CA SER A 18 35.71 27.58 -40.26
C SER A 18 34.26 27.34 -39.86
N VAL A 19 33.55 28.44 -39.64
CA VAL A 19 32.09 28.52 -39.45
C VAL A 19 31.41 28.15 -40.77
N VAL A 20 31.08 26.86 -40.93
CA VAL A 20 30.10 26.40 -41.91
C VAL A 20 28.73 26.43 -41.22
N SER A 21 27.81 27.18 -41.83
CA SER A 21 26.49 27.57 -41.34
C SER A 21 25.71 26.51 -40.54
N LEU A 22 25.70 26.67 -39.22
CA LEU A 22 24.87 25.94 -38.25
C LEU A 22 23.35 26.14 -38.47
N ALA A 23 22.96 27.18 -39.22
CA ALA A 23 21.57 27.57 -39.44
C ALA A 23 20.77 26.66 -40.39
N VAL A 24 21.41 25.76 -41.14
CA VAL A 24 20.73 24.86 -42.10
C VAL A 24 20.70 23.40 -41.62
N VAL A 25 21.67 23.00 -40.78
CA VAL A 25 21.77 21.60 -40.29
C VAL A 25 20.79 21.31 -39.16
N ILE A 26 20.53 22.28 -38.27
CA ILE A 26 19.61 22.12 -37.13
C ILE A 26 18.15 21.89 -37.57
N PRO A 27 17.56 22.67 -38.49
CA PRO A 27 16.17 22.44 -38.91
C PRO A 27 16.00 21.15 -39.73
N LEU A 28 17.03 20.69 -40.45
CA LEU A 28 16.98 19.41 -41.18
C LEU A 28 17.08 18.20 -40.23
N PHE A 29 17.89 18.29 -39.17
CA PHE A 29 17.96 17.26 -38.13
C PHE A 29 16.66 17.17 -37.32
N LEU A 30 16.04 18.31 -37.00
CA LEU A 30 14.75 18.35 -36.30
C LEU A 30 13.60 17.82 -37.19
N ALA A 31 13.61 18.11 -38.50
CA ALA A 31 12.62 17.57 -39.43
C ALA A 31 12.77 16.05 -39.64
N VAL A 32 14.01 15.53 -39.70
CA VAL A 32 14.26 14.08 -39.80
C VAL A 32 13.90 13.37 -38.50
N PHE A 33 14.18 13.95 -37.32
CA PHE A 33 13.75 13.38 -36.03
C PHE A 33 12.22 13.42 -35.83
N ALA A 34 11.56 14.48 -36.29
CA ALA A 34 10.10 14.58 -36.26
C ALA A 34 9.41 13.59 -37.22
N LEU A 35 10.07 13.22 -38.33
CA LEU A 35 9.55 12.25 -39.29
C LEU A 35 9.92 10.79 -38.96
N SER A 36 10.97 10.54 -38.17
CA SER A 36 11.35 9.19 -37.72
C SER A 36 10.78 8.80 -36.35
N SER A 37 9.98 9.65 -35.71
CA SER A 37 9.28 9.35 -34.45
C SER A 37 7.76 9.18 -34.62
N ALA A 38 7.28 9.24 -35.87
CA ALA A 38 5.91 8.96 -36.26
C ALA A 38 5.84 7.61 -36.98
N GLU A 39 6.49 6.57 -36.43
CA GLU A 39 6.00 5.22 -36.69
C GLU A 39 4.57 5.19 -36.14
N ALA A 40 3.61 4.96 -37.05
CA ALA A 40 2.21 4.82 -36.72
C ALA A 40 2.11 3.87 -35.52
N ARG A 41 1.71 4.40 -34.35
CA ARG A 41 1.38 3.54 -33.22
C ARG A 41 0.37 2.54 -33.77
N PRO A 42 0.64 1.22 -33.72
CA PRO A 42 -0.34 0.24 -34.12
C PRO A 42 -1.65 0.56 -33.37
N PRO A 43 -2.81 0.29 -34.01
CA PRO A 43 -4.09 0.49 -33.35
C PRO A 43 -4.02 -0.14 -31.95
N PRO A 44 -4.61 0.50 -30.92
CA PRO A 44 -4.48 0.03 -29.54
C PRO A 44 -4.86 -1.44 -29.52
N HIS A 45 -3.89 -2.32 -29.30
CA HIS A 45 -4.14 -3.75 -29.25
C HIS A 45 -5.27 -3.98 -28.24
N ALA A 46 -6.34 -4.65 -28.66
CA ALA A 46 -7.40 -5.07 -27.74
C ALA A 46 -6.86 -6.06 -26.69
N TRP A 47 -5.76 -6.72 -27.05
CA TRP A 47 -5.16 -7.83 -26.35
C TRP A 47 -3.84 -7.46 -25.70
N PRO A 48 -3.53 -8.00 -24.50
CA PRO A 48 -2.22 -7.84 -23.87
C PRO A 48 -1.19 -8.82 -24.43
N PHE A 49 -1.45 -9.38 -25.60
CA PHE A 49 -0.54 -10.24 -26.33
C PHE A 49 -0.85 -10.24 -27.83
N ASP A 50 0.11 -10.72 -28.63
CA ASP A 50 0.02 -10.92 -30.07
C ASP A 50 0.90 -12.11 -30.45
N PHE A 51 0.35 -13.05 -31.20
CA PHE A 51 1.04 -14.24 -31.68
C PHE A 51 0.32 -14.75 -32.93
N ASP A 52 1.02 -15.53 -33.75
CA ASP A 52 0.42 -16.19 -34.91
C ASP A 52 -0.46 -17.38 -34.45
N PRO A 53 -1.81 -17.34 -34.59
CA PRO A 53 -2.67 -18.44 -34.16
C PRO A 53 -2.37 -19.78 -34.81
N GLU A 54 -1.67 -19.79 -35.96
CA GLU A 54 -1.20 -21.03 -36.60
C GLU A 54 -0.16 -21.79 -35.76
N LEU A 55 0.40 -21.17 -34.73
CA LEU A 55 1.32 -21.80 -33.79
C LEU A 55 0.61 -22.63 -32.71
N ALA A 56 -0.69 -22.40 -32.51
CA ALA A 56 -1.52 -23.14 -31.57
C ALA A 56 -1.83 -24.57 -32.05
N GLU A 57 -2.20 -25.45 -31.14
CA GLU A 57 -2.59 -26.84 -31.48
C GLU A 57 -3.94 -26.86 -32.21
N ASP A 58 -4.85 -25.94 -31.86
CA ASP A 58 -6.14 -25.71 -32.53
C ASP A 58 -6.31 -24.24 -32.95
N PRO A 59 -5.74 -23.84 -34.10
CA PRO A 59 -5.80 -22.45 -34.58
C PRO A 59 -7.23 -21.93 -34.80
N ASP A 60 -8.17 -22.79 -35.18
CA ASP A 60 -9.56 -22.39 -35.44
C ASP A 60 -10.25 -22.03 -34.13
N SER A 61 -10.08 -22.84 -33.09
CA SER A 61 -10.60 -22.57 -31.74
C SER A 61 -9.99 -21.30 -31.14
N ILE A 62 -8.68 -21.08 -31.29
CA ILE A 62 -8.02 -19.85 -30.83
C ILE A 62 -8.56 -18.62 -31.55
N ARG A 63 -8.71 -18.67 -32.88
CA ARG A 63 -9.28 -17.55 -33.63
C ARG A 63 -10.73 -17.26 -33.22
N GLU A 64 -11.54 -18.28 -32.95
CA GLU A 64 -12.91 -18.12 -32.42
C GLU A 64 -12.88 -17.44 -31.05
N LYS A 65 -12.07 -17.92 -30.09
CA LYS A 65 -11.93 -17.30 -28.76
C LYS A 65 -11.44 -15.86 -28.83
N LEU A 66 -10.44 -15.56 -29.67
CA LEU A 66 -9.90 -14.20 -29.84
C LEU A 66 -10.92 -13.26 -30.49
N ALA A 67 -11.80 -13.76 -31.37
CA ALA A 67 -12.89 -12.97 -31.90
C ALA A 67 -13.95 -12.70 -30.82
N ASP A 68 -14.43 -13.75 -30.16
CA ASP A 68 -15.51 -13.69 -29.16
C ASP A 68 -15.17 -12.80 -27.96
N LEU A 69 -13.93 -12.91 -27.46
CA LEU A 69 -13.48 -12.13 -26.33
C LEU A 69 -13.04 -10.72 -26.72
N GLY A 70 -12.59 -10.51 -27.96
CA GLY A 70 -12.16 -9.22 -28.48
C GLY A 70 -13.33 -8.27 -28.72
N ASP A 71 -14.51 -8.83 -28.99
CA ASP A 71 -15.75 -8.09 -29.13
C ASP A 71 -16.05 -7.27 -27.86
N ASN A 72 -16.04 -5.94 -28.01
CA ASN A 72 -16.33 -4.93 -26.97
C ASN A 72 -15.22 -4.65 -25.94
N LEU A 73 -13.98 -5.10 -26.16
CA LEU A 73 -12.87 -4.63 -25.32
C LEU A 73 -12.54 -3.15 -25.62
N PRO A 74 -12.32 -2.30 -24.59
CA PRO A 74 -12.03 -0.87 -24.77
C PRO A 74 -10.62 -0.56 -25.29
N GLY A 75 -9.85 -1.57 -25.71
CA GLY A 75 -8.42 -1.46 -26.00
C GLY A 75 -7.56 -1.31 -24.74
N LEU A 76 -6.24 -1.46 -24.90
CA LEU A 76 -5.29 -1.25 -23.80
C LEU A 76 -4.91 0.23 -23.60
N PRO A 77 -4.58 0.66 -22.36
CA PRO A 77 -4.08 2.01 -22.04
C PRO A 77 -2.61 2.17 -22.47
N ALA A 78 -2.39 2.36 -23.78
CA ALA A 78 -1.08 2.26 -24.44
C ALA A 78 0.06 3.03 -23.75
N GLU A 79 -0.22 4.20 -23.17
CA GLU A 79 0.74 5.03 -22.44
C GLU A 79 1.30 4.40 -21.16
N SER A 80 0.61 3.39 -20.61
CA SER A 80 0.99 2.68 -19.39
C SER A 80 1.55 1.28 -19.65
N MET A 81 1.49 0.81 -20.90
CA MET A 81 1.91 -0.53 -21.29
C MET A 81 3.36 -0.54 -21.77
N ALA A 82 4.07 -1.61 -21.46
CA ALA A 82 5.38 -1.93 -22.01
C ALA A 82 5.30 -3.27 -22.74
N GLU A 83 5.96 -3.32 -23.90
CA GLU A 83 6.07 -4.53 -24.69
C GLU A 83 7.23 -5.41 -24.16
N LEU A 84 6.96 -6.70 -23.98
CA LEU A 84 7.94 -7.74 -23.68
C LEU A 84 7.90 -8.80 -24.77
N LYS A 85 9.05 -9.04 -25.42
CA LYS A 85 9.21 -10.14 -26.37
C LYS A 85 9.38 -11.46 -25.63
N ALA A 86 8.47 -12.39 -25.86
CA ALA A 86 8.43 -13.71 -25.24
C ALA A 86 8.45 -14.83 -26.30
N GLY A 87 9.58 -15.00 -26.99
CA GLY A 87 9.69 -15.99 -28.06
C GLY A 87 8.84 -15.58 -29.28
N PRO A 88 7.87 -16.39 -29.74
CA PRO A 88 6.95 -16.03 -30.82
C PRO A 88 5.78 -15.14 -30.35
N ILE A 89 5.67 -14.84 -29.06
CA ILE A 89 4.60 -14.06 -28.46
C ILE A 89 5.14 -12.67 -28.11
N ASP A 90 4.42 -11.64 -28.52
CA ASP A 90 4.60 -10.28 -28.01
C ASP A 90 3.62 -10.07 -26.87
N LEU A 91 4.10 -9.64 -25.69
CA LEU A 91 3.26 -9.39 -24.52
C LEU A 91 3.22 -7.89 -24.21
N TRP A 92 2.07 -7.38 -23.79
CA TRP A 92 1.91 -6.04 -23.26
C TRP A 92 1.47 -6.13 -21.79
N LEU A 93 2.34 -5.68 -20.90
CA LEU A 93 2.09 -5.58 -19.47
C LEU A 93 2.10 -4.12 -19.04
N PHE A 94 1.57 -3.81 -17.86
CA PHE A 94 1.87 -2.52 -17.25
C PHE A 94 3.38 -2.35 -17.13
N SER A 95 3.89 -1.17 -17.50
CA SER A 95 5.33 -0.87 -17.50
C SER A 95 6.01 -1.17 -16.17
N ASP A 96 5.33 -0.88 -15.05
CA ASP A 96 5.77 -1.21 -13.69
C ASP A 96 6.01 -2.72 -13.48
N ILE A 97 5.13 -3.55 -14.04
CA ILE A 97 5.18 -5.01 -13.93
C ILE A 97 6.23 -5.58 -14.88
N ALA A 98 6.26 -5.07 -16.12
CA ALA A 98 7.26 -5.46 -17.10
C ALA A 98 8.69 -5.24 -16.59
N GLU A 99 8.92 -4.10 -15.93
CA GLU A 99 10.22 -3.78 -15.33
C GLU A 99 10.62 -4.78 -14.22
N VAL A 100 9.66 -5.22 -13.40
CA VAL A 100 9.91 -6.26 -12.38
C VAL A 100 10.34 -7.57 -13.04
N PHE A 101 9.71 -7.98 -14.13
CA PHE A 101 10.08 -9.21 -14.82
C PHE A 101 11.47 -9.14 -15.48
N LEU A 102 11.81 -8.01 -16.08
CA LEU A 102 13.15 -7.79 -16.63
C LEU A 102 14.21 -7.86 -15.52
N ARG A 103 13.96 -7.25 -14.36
CA ARG A 103 14.86 -7.37 -13.19
C ARG A 103 14.91 -8.78 -12.63
N ALA A 104 13.78 -9.49 -12.57
CA ALA A 104 13.71 -10.86 -12.06
C ALA A 104 14.52 -11.84 -12.93
N LYS A 105 14.49 -11.64 -14.25
CA LYS A 105 15.31 -12.40 -15.21
C LYS A 105 16.81 -12.19 -14.98
N ASP A 106 17.22 -10.97 -14.68
CA ASP A 106 18.62 -10.58 -14.50
C ASP A 106 19.08 -10.62 -13.03
N ALA A 107 18.23 -11.12 -12.12
CA ALA A 107 18.51 -11.10 -10.69
C ALA A 107 19.67 -12.02 -10.31
N GLY A 108 20.53 -11.54 -9.43
CA GLY A 108 21.65 -12.29 -8.86
C GLY A 108 21.21 -13.27 -7.76
N PRO A 109 22.17 -13.90 -7.06
CA PRO A 109 21.84 -14.78 -5.94
C PRO A 109 21.11 -14.01 -4.83
N PRO A 110 20.31 -14.69 -3.99
CA PRO A 110 19.74 -14.11 -2.80
C PRO A 110 20.83 -13.50 -1.91
N THR A 111 20.60 -12.28 -1.44
CA THR A 111 21.47 -11.59 -0.50
C THR A 111 20.65 -11.11 0.69
N PRO A 112 21.17 -11.26 1.92
CA PRO A 112 20.54 -10.64 3.08
C PRO A 112 20.45 -9.13 2.86
N ALA A 113 19.26 -8.57 3.04
CA ALA A 113 19.09 -7.12 2.97
C ALA A 113 19.99 -6.47 4.04
N PRO A 114 20.93 -5.58 3.66
CA PRO A 114 21.79 -4.96 4.64
C PRO A 114 20.94 -4.13 5.60
N MET A 115 21.15 -4.33 6.90
CA MET A 115 20.55 -3.47 7.90
C MET A 115 21.12 -2.06 7.72
N PRO A 116 20.26 -1.05 7.49
CA PRO A 116 20.75 0.31 7.39
C PRO A 116 21.37 0.73 8.73
N THR A 117 22.47 1.48 8.67
CA THR A 117 23.06 2.08 9.86
C THR A 117 22.36 3.43 10.12
N PRO A 118 21.89 3.70 11.35
CA PRO A 118 21.35 5.00 11.73
C PRO A 118 22.33 6.13 11.44
N THR A 119 21.87 7.13 10.71
CA THR A 119 22.63 8.34 10.36
C THR A 119 22.08 9.55 11.10
N ARG A 120 20.76 9.66 11.24
CA ARG A 120 20.09 10.77 11.93
C ARG A 120 19.97 10.51 13.43
N CYS A 121 19.75 9.26 13.81
CA CYS A 121 19.55 8.81 15.19
C CYS A 121 20.75 7.98 15.69
N ALA A 122 21.97 8.34 15.28
CA ALA A 122 23.18 7.56 15.57
C ALA A 122 23.50 7.55 17.08
N HIS A 123 23.24 8.64 17.79
CA HIS A 123 23.41 8.70 19.23
C HIS A 123 22.34 7.87 19.93
N HIS A 124 21.06 7.96 19.54
CA HIS A 124 20.02 7.06 20.06
C HIS A 124 20.36 5.59 19.87
N ALA A 125 20.91 5.21 18.72
CA ALA A 125 21.27 3.83 18.40
C ALA A 125 22.37 3.24 19.29
N SER A 126 23.21 4.10 19.89
CA SER A 126 24.39 3.71 20.66
C SER A 126 24.35 4.17 22.12
N PHE A 127 23.31 4.91 22.52
CA PHE A 127 23.19 5.47 23.85
C PHE A 127 23.00 4.37 24.89
N VAL A 128 23.82 4.42 25.94
CA VAL A 128 23.72 3.56 27.11
C VAL A 128 23.70 4.48 28.32
N PHE A 129 22.62 4.43 29.10
CA PHE A 129 22.47 5.28 30.27
C PHE A 129 23.63 5.05 31.27
N PRO A 130 24.46 6.07 31.56
CA PRO A 130 25.56 5.93 32.51
C PRO A 130 25.03 6.04 33.94
N SER A 131 25.57 5.24 34.88
CA SER A 131 25.33 5.54 36.30
C SER A 131 26.07 6.84 36.67
N MET A 132 25.36 7.73 37.33
CA MET A 132 25.78 9.04 37.79
C MET A 132 25.84 9.15 39.31
N LEU A 133 25.37 8.15 40.05
CA LEU A 133 25.29 8.19 41.51
C LEU A 133 26.66 8.41 42.18
N ARG A 134 26.68 9.27 43.20
CA ARG A 134 27.80 9.33 44.15
C ARG A 134 27.80 8.09 45.04
N THR A 135 28.98 7.54 45.32
CA THR A 135 29.11 6.41 46.26
C THR A 135 29.48 6.90 47.67
N PRO A 136 28.77 6.48 48.73
CA PRO A 136 27.56 5.66 48.72
C PRO A 136 26.30 6.47 48.35
N ALA A 137 25.39 5.87 47.58
CA ALA A 137 24.12 6.49 47.18
C ALA A 137 23.03 6.26 48.22
N SER A 138 22.19 7.25 48.46
CA SER A 138 20.97 7.07 49.27
C SER A 138 19.88 6.38 48.43
N PRO A 139 18.89 5.69 49.06
CA PRO A 139 17.75 5.14 48.34
C PRO A 139 16.96 6.18 47.53
N ALA A 140 16.87 7.42 48.02
CA ALA A 140 16.20 8.50 47.29
C ALA A 140 16.97 8.87 46.01
N CYS A 141 18.30 8.94 46.07
CA CYS A 141 19.11 9.21 44.90
C CYS A 141 19.04 8.08 43.86
N ALA A 142 19.01 6.82 44.32
CA ALA A 142 18.82 5.66 43.44
C ALA A 142 17.47 5.71 42.71
N ALA A 143 16.39 6.06 43.41
CA ALA A 143 15.08 6.23 42.81
C ALA A 143 15.06 7.29 41.70
N VAL A 144 15.72 8.45 41.92
CA VAL A 144 15.85 9.48 40.88
C VAL A 144 16.67 8.95 39.68
N GLU A 145 17.76 8.23 39.90
CA GLU A 145 18.52 7.63 38.79
C GLU A 145 17.67 6.63 37.99
N ASP A 146 16.84 5.82 38.65
CA ASP A 146 15.93 4.88 37.99
C ASP A 146 14.86 5.60 37.14
N GLU A 147 14.35 6.74 37.60
CA GLU A 147 13.45 7.61 36.82
C GLU A 147 14.15 8.16 35.57
N LEU A 148 15.38 8.66 35.72
CA LEU A 148 16.19 9.15 34.59
C LEU A 148 16.49 8.03 33.60
N LYS A 149 16.84 6.84 34.09
CA LYS A 149 17.11 5.65 33.29
C LYS A 149 15.87 5.19 32.54
N THR A 150 14.68 5.34 33.11
CA THR A 150 13.42 5.02 32.44
C THR A 150 13.13 6.02 31.33
N ALA A 151 13.32 7.32 31.58
CA ALA A 151 13.08 8.37 30.60
C ALA A 151 14.03 8.28 29.40
N PHE A 152 15.31 7.97 29.65
CA PHE A 152 16.38 7.84 28.66
C PHE A 152 16.75 6.38 28.35
N GLY A 153 15.86 5.44 28.65
CA GLY A 153 16.07 4.02 28.40
C GLY A 153 15.96 3.69 26.90
N GLU A 154 15.35 2.55 26.58
CA GLU A 154 15.01 2.26 25.19
C GLU A 154 14.01 3.31 24.68
N ALA A 155 14.52 4.26 23.87
CA ALA A 155 13.76 5.33 23.24
C ALA A 155 13.75 5.10 21.73
N PRO A 156 12.92 4.17 21.23
CA PRO A 156 12.93 3.78 19.83
C PRO A 156 12.39 4.88 18.92
N GLU A 157 11.75 5.94 19.43
CA GLU A 157 10.97 6.88 18.64
C GLU A 157 11.79 7.57 17.54
N CYS A 158 13.03 7.97 17.82
CA CYS A 158 13.92 8.53 16.79
C CYS A 158 14.19 7.47 15.70
N LEU A 159 14.54 6.24 16.12
CA LEU A 159 14.85 5.14 15.22
C LEU A 159 13.63 4.67 14.41
N ASP A 160 12.44 4.75 14.98
CA ASP A 160 11.18 4.41 14.32
C ASP A 160 10.75 5.47 13.30
N ILE A 161 11.22 6.73 13.44
CA ILE A 161 11.09 7.74 12.39
C ILE A 161 12.14 7.53 11.30
N GLU A 162 13.39 7.23 11.66
CA GLU A 162 14.45 7.02 10.67
C GLU A 162 14.28 5.71 9.87
N PHE A 163 13.84 4.65 10.54
CA PHE A 163 13.59 3.32 10.00
C PHE A 163 12.16 2.90 10.31
N PRO A 164 11.17 3.48 9.60
CA PRO A 164 9.76 3.21 9.86
C PRO A 164 9.43 1.73 9.75
N GLU A 165 10.13 0.95 8.92
CA GLU A 165 9.97 -0.50 8.82
C GLU A 165 10.30 -1.29 10.11
N ARG A 166 10.84 -0.67 11.15
CA ARG A 166 11.01 -1.32 12.46
C ARG A 166 9.70 -1.80 13.05
N PHE A 167 8.58 -1.12 12.76
CA PHE A 167 7.26 -1.54 13.25
C PHE A 167 6.89 -2.92 12.75
N VAL A 168 7.26 -3.22 11.49
CA VAL A 168 7.01 -4.51 10.84
C VAL A 168 7.74 -5.63 11.58
N ARG A 169 9.01 -5.39 11.93
CA ARG A 169 9.85 -6.35 12.68
C ARG A 169 9.41 -6.56 14.13
N ALA A 170 8.63 -5.62 14.67
CA ALA A 170 8.09 -5.70 16.02
C ALA A 170 6.78 -6.51 16.08
N LEU A 171 6.17 -6.83 14.93
CA LEU A 171 4.95 -7.62 14.89
C LEU A 171 5.26 -9.10 15.21
N PRO A 172 4.37 -9.79 15.95
CA PRO A 172 4.51 -11.22 16.15
C PRO A 172 4.33 -11.93 14.80
N PRO A 173 5.08 -13.02 14.56
CA PRO A 173 4.82 -13.90 13.43
C PRO A 173 3.36 -14.37 13.40
N ALA A 174 2.76 -14.33 12.21
CA ALA A 174 1.62 -15.17 11.82
C ALA A 174 0.22 -14.94 12.44
N ASP A 175 -0.11 -13.78 13.04
CA ASP A 175 -1.51 -13.52 13.44
C ASP A 175 -2.35 -12.94 12.28
N VAL A 176 -2.76 -13.81 11.34
CA VAL A 176 -3.65 -13.43 10.23
C VAL A 176 -5.09 -13.30 10.74
N THR A 177 -5.43 -12.12 11.23
CA THR A 177 -6.81 -11.77 11.61
C THR A 177 -7.51 -10.96 10.53
N LEU A 178 -8.85 -10.94 10.55
CA LEU A 178 -9.63 -10.09 9.65
C LEU A 178 -9.26 -8.61 9.80
N ASN A 179 -8.95 -8.13 11.01
CA ASN A 179 -8.58 -6.74 11.24
C ASN A 179 -7.25 -6.40 10.55
N VAL A 180 -6.28 -7.31 10.61
CA VAL A 180 -4.97 -7.16 9.96
C VAL A 180 -5.13 -7.06 8.45
N VAL A 181 -5.87 -7.98 7.83
CA VAL A 181 -6.03 -8.01 6.35
C VAL A 181 -7.06 -7.01 5.81
N SER A 182 -7.74 -6.26 6.67
CA SER A 182 -8.74 -5.24 6.28
C SER A 182 -8.21 -3.81 6.39
N SER A 183 -6.91 -3.60 6.65
CA SER A 183 -6.31 -2.27 6.74
C SER A 183 -4.98 -2.20 6.00
N ILE A 184 -4.63 -1.03 5.46
CA ILE A 184 -3.35 -0.84 4.76
C ILE A 184 -2.16 -1.02 5.71
N GLU A 185 -2.19 -0.42 6.91
CA GLU A 185 -1.12 -0.61 7.92
C GLU A 185 -1.00 -2.09 8.32
N GLY A 186 -2.13 -2.80 8.51
CA GLY A 186 -2.13 -4.21 8.86
C GLY A 186 -1.58 -5.11 7.74
N LEU A 187 -1.95 -4.86 6.49
CA LEU A 187 -1.41 -5.60 5.33
C LEU A 187 0.10 -5.38 5.16
N ILE A 188 0.57 -4.13 5.26
CA ILE A 188 2.01 -3.81 5.21
C ILE A 188 2.74 -4.49 6.37
N GLY A 189 2.17 -4.47 7.58
CA GLY A 189 2.72 -5.16 8.73
C GLY A 189 2.86 -6.66 8.50
N LEU A 190 1.77 -7.31 8.07
CA LEU A 190 1.73 -8.75 7.83
C LEU A 190 2.72 -9.20 6.74
N ILE A 191 2.65 -8.54 5.58
CA ILE A 191 3.51 -8.87 4.43
C ILE A 191 4.96 -8.52 4.75
N GLY A 192 5.20 -7.36 5.34
CA GLY A 192 6.53 -6.91 5.68
C GLY A 192 7.20 -7.85 6.68
N GLU A 193 6.47 -8.33 7.70
CA GLU A 193 7.01 -9.24 8.73
C GLU A 193 7.48 -10.50 8.06
N ALA A 194 6.63 -11.08 7.21
CA ALA A 194 6.98 -12.23 6.43
C ALA A 194 8.23 -11.98 5.57
N LEU A 195 8.28 -10.86 4.85
CA LEU A 195 9.43 -10.49 4.01
C LEU A 195 10.75 -10.36 4.78
N THR A 196 10.74 -10.17 6.11
CA THR A 196 11.97 -10.13 6.90
C THR A 196 12.70 -11.48 7.00
N HIS A 197 12.02 -12.58 6.64
CA HIS A 197 12.58 -13.92 6.63
C HIS A 197 13.22 -14.30 5.28
N PHE A 198 13.11 -13.46 4.25
CA PHE A 198 13.57 -13.76 2.90
C PHE A 198 14.84 -13.00 2.57
N ASP A 199 15.82 -13.71 2.03
CA ASP A 199 16.93 -13.09 1.31
C ASP A 199 16.43 -12.67 -0.09
N MET A 200 16.63 -11.41 -0.43
CA MET A 200 16.18 -10.87 -1.71
C MET A 200 17.26 -11.07 -2.78
N PRO A 201 16.92 -11.62 -3.96
CA PRO A 201 17.83 -11.68 -5.10
C PRO A 201 18.44 -10.31 -5.43
N GLU A 202 19.76 -10.26 -5.60
CA GLU A 202 20.45 -9.02 -5.97
C GLU A 202 19.87 -8.44 -7.27
N GLY A 203 19.61 -7.14 -7.32
CA GLY A 203 19.07 -6.47 -8.51
C GLY A 203 17.56 -6.62 -8.74
N LEU A 204 16.86 -7.52 -8.03
CA LEU A 204 15.40 -7.66 -8.15
C LEU A 204 14.67 -6.40 -7.68
N VAL A 205 15.08 -5.88 -6.52
CA VAL A 205 14.52 -4.67 -5.91
C VAL A 205 15.32 -3.46 -6.41
N PRO A 206 14.69 -2.48 -7.09
CA PRO A 206 15.42 -1.35 -7.62
C PRO A 206 15.90 -0.43 -6.48
N PRO A 207 17.02 0.32 -6.64
CA PRO A 207 17.62 1.12 -5.57
C PRO A 207 16.68 2.18 -4.95
N TRP A 208 15.70 2.64 -5.71
CA TRP A 208 14.71 3.64 -5.26
C TRP A 208 13.59 3.03 -4.42
N PHE A 209 13.33 1.72 -4.50
CA PHE A 209 12.16 1.09 -3.88
C PHE A 209 12.19 1.20 -2.36
N MET A 210 13.30 0.84 -1.72
CA MET A 210 13.39 0.86 -0.26
C MET A 210 13.23 2.28 0.33
N PRO A 211 13.89 3.33 -0.21
CA PRO A 211 13.58 4.71 0.17
C PRO A 211 12.09 5.05 0.03
N THR A 212 11.47 4.76 -1.12
CA THR A 212 10.04 5.05 -1.33
C THR A 212 9.14 4.29 -0.38
N ALA A 213 9.40 3.00 -0.12
CA ALA A 213 8.65 2.20 0.82
C ALA A 213 8.74 2.76 2.24
N ARG A 214 9.93 3.24 2.66
CA ARG A 214 10.10 3.92 3.95
C ARG A 214 9.28 5.19 4.04
N ASP A 215 9.34 6.03 3.01
CA ASP A 215 8.58 7.28 2.97
C ASP A 215 7.07 7.02 3.07
N ILE A 216 6.57 6.01 2.36
CA ILE A 216 5.17 5.57 2.43
C ILE A 216 4.80 5.13 3.85
N ILE A 217 5.59 4.25 4.47
CA ILE A 217 5.31 3.77 5.84
C ILE A 217 5.34 4.93 6.84
N ALA A 218 6.33 5.82 6.71
CA ALA A 218 6.45 7.00 7.58
C ALA A 218 5.22 7.90 7.46
N LYS A 219 4.74 8.17 6.23
CA LYS A 219 3.52 8.95 5.98
C LYS A 219 2.27 8.29 6.55
N LEU A 220 2.11 6.98 6.36
CA LEU A 220 0.98 6.21 6.91
C LEU A 220 0.92 6.27 8.44
N ARG A 221 2.08 6.34 9.10
CA ARG A 221 2.20 6.30 10.57
C ARG A 221 2.56 7.66 11.18
N ALA A 222 2.55 8.74 10.40
CA ALA A 222 3.14 10.02 10.78
C ALA A 222 2.52 10.60 12.06
N GLU A 223 1.19 10.57 12.19
CA GLU A 223 0.49 11.06 13.38
C GLU A 223 0.97 10.36 14.65
N ARG A 224 1.06 9.02 14.63
CA ARG A 224 1.51 8.23 15.77
C ARG A 224 2.98 8.48 16.09
N LEU A 225 3.83 8.57 15.06
CA LEU A 225 5.26 8.79 15.22
C LEU A 225 5.58 10.19 15.79
N LEU A 226 4.88 11.22 15.31
CA LEU A 226 5.04 12.60 15.80
C LEU A 226 4.55 12.74 17.24
N ALA A 227 3.39 12.17 17.58
CA ALA A 227 2.89 12.18 18.96
C ALA A 227 3.82 11.44 19.94
N ALA A 228 4.40 10.32 19.51
CA ALA A 228 5.40 9.59 20.30
C ALA A 228 6.69 10.41 20.50
N ALA A 229 7.17 11.07 19.45
CA ALA A 229 8.34 11.95 19.52
C ALA A 229 8.10 13.13 20.47
N GLU A 230 6.93 13.78 20.41
CA GLU A 230 6.56 14.87 21.33
C GLU A 230 6.52 14.38 22.79
N THR A 231 5.87 13.25 23.04
CA THR A 231 5.81 12.63 24.38
C THR A 231 7.21 12.35 24.91
N ARG A 232 8.11 11.79 24.09
CA ARG A 232 9.48 11.49 24.49
C ARG A 232 10.30 12.75 24.77
N ARG A 233 10.14 13.82 23.99
CA ARG A 233 10.77 15.13 24.25
C ARG A 233 10.33 15.71 25.58
N ALA A 234 9.04 15.63 25.91
CA ALA A 234 8.53 16.06 27.21
C ALA A 234 9.13 15.25 28.36
N GLN A 235 9.30 13.93 28.18
CA GLN A 235 9.97 13.06 29.15
C GLN A 235 11.45 13.44 29.35
N TYR A 236 12.19 13.74 28.27
CA TYR A 236 13.57 14.22 28.36
C TYR A 236 13.67 15.53 29.14
N ALA A 237 12.79 16.49 28.85
CA ALA A 237 12.77 17.77 29.56
C ALA A 237 12.47 17.61 31.05
N ALA A 238 11.49 16.79 31.41
CA ALA A 238 11.14 16.50 32.81
C ALA A 238 12.29 15.79 33.55
N ALA A 239 12.92 14.81 32.92
CA ALA A 239 14.05 14.09 33.48
C ALA A 239 15.27 15.01 33.67
N LEU A 240 15.58 15.88 32.71
CA LEU A 240 16.65 16.88 32.87
C LEU A 240 16.39 17.85 34.03
N ALA A 241 15.14 18.27 34.21
CA ALA A 241 14.74 19.09 35.35
C ALA A 241 14.91 18.33 36.69
N ALA A 242 14.50 17.06 36.75
CA ALA A 242 14.67 16.21 37.92
C ALA A 242 16.15 15.98 38.25
N ALA A 243 17.00 15.77 37.24
CA ALA A 243 18.44 15.63 37.40
C ALA A 243 19.08 16.91 37.98
N GLY A 244 18.64 18.09 37.51
CA GLY A 244 19.07 19.39 38.03
C GLY A 244 18.63 19.64 39.48
N ALA A 245 17.37 19.35 39.80
CA ALA A 245 16.83 19.49 41.16
C ALA A 245 17.54 18.58 42.18
N ASN A 246 18.03 17.42 41.72
CA ASN A 246 18.73 16.43 42.53
C ASN A 246 20.23 16.39 42.25
N ALA A 247 20.85 17.48 41.76
CA ALA A 247 22.27 17.49 41.41
C ALA A 247 23.22 17.02 42.55
N GLY A 248 22.81 17.18 43.82
CA GLY A 248 23.56 16.68 44.98
C GLY A 248 23.69 15.15 45.06
N CYS A 249 22.80 14.41 44.39
CA CYS A 249 22.83 12.94 44.30
C CYS A 249 23.91 12.41 43.36
N PHE A 250 24.37 13.23 42.43
CA PHE A 250 25.16 12.78 41.29
C PHE A 250 26.61 13.27 41.34
N ASP A 251 27.51 12.48 40.73
CA ASP A 251 28.84 12.97 40.39
C ASP A 251 28.71 14.09 39.36
N ALA A 252 29.35 15.23 39.61
CA ALA A 252 29.16 16.42 38.78
C ALA A 252 29.67 16.21 37.34
N SER A 253 30.71 15.40 37.15
CA SER A 253 31.26 15.10 35.83
C SER A 253 30.41 14.07 35.07
N ALA A 254 29.78 13.13 35.77
CA ALA A 254 28.83 12.19 35.18
C ALA A 254 27.53 12.91 34.79
N LEU A 255 27.00 13.77 35.65
CA LEU A 255 25.82 14.59 35.38
C LEU A 255 26.02 15.51 34.17
N ALA A 256 27.17 16.20 34.09
CA ALA A 256 27.47 17.07 32.95
C ALA A 256 27.56 16.30 31.61
N ARG A 257 28.14 15.09 31.61
CA ARG A 257 28.16 14.23 30.43
C ARG A 257 26.76 13.76 30.03
N PHE A 258 25.98 13.29 30.99
CA PHE A 258 24.58 12.92 30.75
C PHE A 258 23.76 14.08 30.18
N GLN A 259 23.92 15.30 30.69
CA GLN A 259 23.24 16.48 30.15
C GLN A 259 23.63 16.76 28.69
N GLN A 260 24.91 16.55 28.34
CA GLN A 260 25.38 16.68 26.96
C GLN A 260 24.78 15.60 26.05
N ASP A 261 24.77 14.35 26.49
CA ASP A 261 24.17 13.24 25.74
C ASP A 261 22.66 13.46 25.56
N ALA A 262 21.95 13.82 26.63
CA ALA A 262 20.53 14.14 26.60
C ALA A 262 20.19 15.27 25.62
N SER A 263 21.00 16.32 25.56
CA SER A 263 20.83 17.41 24.57
C SER A 263 21.05 16.92 23.13
N THR A 264 21.92 15.93 22.94
CA THR A 264 22.17 15.32 21.63
C THR A 264 21.00 14.44 21.22
N LEU A 265 20.48 13.61 22.13
CA LEU A 265 19.27 12.82 21.90
C LEU A 265 18.06 13.72 21.58
N GLU A 266 17.79 14.75 22.37
CA GLU A 266 16.67 15.66 22.11
C GLU A 266 16.79 16.31 20.71
N ARG A 267 17.99 16.73 20.32
CA ARG A 267 18.25 17.32 19.00
C ARG A 267 18.05 16.32 17.86
N GLU A 268 18.55 15.09 17.98
CA GLU A 268 18.33 14.04 16.97
C GLU A 268 16.84 13.76 16.80
N LEU A 269 16.10 13.60 17.90
CA LEU A 269 14.66 13.32 17.87
C LEU A 269 13.86 14.50 17.29
N SER A 270 14.22 15.74 17.65
CA SER A 270 13.59 16.95 17.09
C SER A 270 13.86 17.09 15.59
N GLN A 271 15.07 16.77 15.13
CA GLN A 271 15.40 16.77 13.70
C GLN A 271 14.64 15.68 12.95
N ALA A 272 14.55 14.47 13.50
CA ALA A 272 13.80 13.38 12.91
C ALA A 272 12.31 13.73 12.78
N ALA A 273 11.70 14.30 13.83
CA ALA A 273 10.32 14.78 13.79
C ALA A 273 10.10 15.87 12.73
N SER A 274 11.00 16.87 12.65
CA SER A 274 10.93 17.92 11.63
C SER A 274 11.09 17.38 10.20
N ASP A 275 11.95 16.38 10.00
CA ASP A 275 12.07 15.70 8.70
C ASP A 275 10.79 14.97 8.32
N LEU A 276 10.12 14.31 9.28
CA LEU A 276 8.85 13.63 9.06
C LEU A 276 7.72 14.61 8.74
N GLU A 277 7.63 15.73 9.46
CA GLU A 277 6.68 16.81 9.17
C GLU A 277 6.87 17.35 7.75
N ARG A 278 8.12 17.57 7.34
CA ARG A 278 8.46 17.98 5.96
C ARG A 278 8.05 16.92 4.93
N LEU A 279 8.36 15.64 5.18
CA LEU A 279 7.93 14.55 4.30
C LEU A 279 6.41 14.50 4.11
N VAL A 280 5.65 14.72 5.19
CA VAL A 280 4.18 14.80 5.16
C VAL A 280 3.72 16.02 4.36
N ALA A 281 4.31 17.19 4.59
CA ALA A 281 3.97 18.42 3.89
C ALA A 281 4.26 18.33 2.38
N ASP A 282 5.41 17.77 1.99
CA ASP A 282 5.78 17.54 0.59
C ASP A 282 4.81 16.55 -0.08
N GLY A 283 4.43 15.50 0.65
CA GLY A 283 3.42 14.53 0.22
C GLY A 283 2.04 15.17 -0.01
N LEU A 284 1.56 15.98 0.93
CA LEU A 284 0.29 16.73 0.79
C LEU A 284 0.33 17.67 -0.41
N ALA A 285 1.43 18.40 -0.60
CA ALA A 285 1.58 19.31 -1.73
C ALA A 285 1.56 18.56 -3.07
N GLN A 286 2.15 17.38 -3.16
CA GLN A 286 2.11 16.56 -4.38
C GLN A 286 0.73 15.91 -4.59
N ALA A 287 0.09 15.40 -3.55
CA ALA A 287 -1.26 14.84 -3.62
C ALA A 287 -2.30 15.88 -4.06
N GLU A 288 -2.14 17.13 -3.63
CA GLU A 288 -2.98 18.23 -4.12
C GLU A 288 -2.73 18.51 -5.60
N ARG A 289 -1.48 18.50 -6.09
CA ARG A 289 -1.20 18.61 -7.53
C ARG A 289 -1.82 17.46 -8.33
N ASP A 290 -1.77 16.25 -7.81
CA ASP A 290 -2.39 15.08 -8.42
C ASP A 290 -3.92 15.23 -8.51
N ARG A 291 -4.57 15.72 -7.44
CA ARG A 291 -5.99 16.04 -7.44
C ARG A 291 -6.33 17.15 -8.45
N GLN A 292 -5.56 18.23 -8.49
CA GLN A 292 -5.77 19.34 -9.43
C GLN A 292 -5.62 18.89 -10.88
N ARG A 293 -4.73 17.93 -11.18
CA ARG A 293 -4.62 17.31 -12.51
C ARG A 293 -5.93 16.63 -12.92
N VAL A 294 -6.56 15.90 -12.01
CA VAL A 294 -7.85 15.22 -12.29
C VAL A 294 -8.99 16.22 -12.47
N LEU A 295 -9.08 17.23 -11.59
CA LEU A 295 -10.07 18.29 -11.73
C LEU A 295 -9.89 19.07 -13.05
N ALA A 296 -8.64 19.35 -13.45
CA ALA A 296 -8.33 20.01 -14.72
C ALA A 296 -8.69 19.15 -15.94
N ALA A 297 -8.76 17.83 -15.80
CA ALA A 297 -9.25 16.91 -16.82
C ALA A 297 -10.79 16.82 -16.87
N GLY A 298 -11.52 17.64 -16.08
CA GLY A 298 -12.97 17.64 -16.02
C GLY A 298 -13.55 16.44 -15.27
N ARG A 299 -12.73 15.78 -14.44
CA ARG A 299 -13.11 14.62 -13.64
C ARG A 299 -13.17 14.99 -12.16
N ASP A 300 -14.06 14.32 -11.43
CA ASP A 300 -14.18 14.44 -9.99
C ASP A 300 -13.41 13.34 -9.27
N ARG A 301 -12.73 13.69 -8.18
CA ARG A 301 -12.01 12.74 -7.34
C ARG A 301 -12.55 12.76 -5.92
N ARG A 302 -12.81 11.57 -5.37
CA ARG A 302 -13.16 11.39 -3.96
C ARG A 302 -12.04 11.84 -3.03
N VAL A 303 -12.40 12.14 -1.79
CA VAL A 303 -11.41 12.32 -0.71
C VAL A 303 -10.80 10.97 -0.42
N LEU A 304 -9.48 10.89 -0.50
CA LEU A 304 -8.73 9.65 -0.28
C LEU A 304 -8.20 9.59 1.16
N PRO A 305 -8.14 8.39 1.78
CA PRO A 305 -7.48 8.22 3.07
C PRO A 305 -5.97 8.48 2.95
N TYR A 306 -5.30 8.77 4.06
CA TYR A 306 -3.85 9.05 4.09
C TYR A 306 -3.46 10.18 3.12
N PRO A 307 -3.92 11.41 3.33
CA PRO A 307 -3.90 12.48 2.32
C PRO A 307 -2.48 12.88 1.85
N SER A 308 -1.43 12.53 2.59
CA SER A 308 -0.04 12.78 2.21
C SER A 308 0.53 11.77 1.20
N LEU A 309 -0.20 10.68 0.90
CA LEU A 309 0.18 9.74 -0.15
C LEU A 309 -0.20 10.29 -1.53
N THR A 310 0.79 10.34 -2.40
CA THR A 310 0.68 10.71 -3.82
C THR A 310 0.02 9.62 -4.66
N ASP A 311 -0.43 9.94 -5.87
CA ASP A 311 -1.01 8.93 -6.78
C ASP A 311 -0.02 7.79 -7.04
N ARG A 312 1.25 8.14 -7.30
CA ARG A 312 2.30 7.16 -7.59
C ARG A 312 2.56 6.21 -6.41
N GLU A 313 2.53 6.73 -5.19
CA GLU A 313 2.69 5.92 -3.98
C GLU A 313 1.50 4.97 -3.77
N ARG A 314 0.28 5.42 -4.09
CA ARG A 314 -0.93 4.59 -4.04
C ARG A 314 -0.94 3.49 -5.11
N GLU A 315 -0.55 3.81 -6.34
CA GLU A 315 -0.36 2.83 -7.42
C GLU A 315 0.67 1.76 -7.02
N LEU A 316 1.81 2.19 -6.47
CA LEU A 316 2.85 1.28 -5.99
C LEU A 316 2.30 0.36 -4.91
N LEU A 317 1.67 0.91 -3.86
CA LEU A 317 1.07 0.12 -2.79
C LEU A 317 0.02 -0.86 -3.33
N ALA A 318 -0.88 -0.41 -4.18
CA ALA A 318 -1.94 -1.24 -4.74
C ALA A 318 -1.36 -2.41 -5.55
N ALA A 319 -0.34 -2.17 -6.38
CA ALA A 319 0.34 -3.22 -7.12
C ALA A 319 1.00 -4.24 -6.19
N TYR A 320 1.82 -3.81 -5.22
CA TYR A 320 2.51 -4.74 -4.33
C TYR A 320 1.54 -5.49 -3.41
N LEU A 321 0.61 -4.79 -2.75
CA LEU A 321 -0.38 -5.43 -1.88
C LEU A 321 -1.28 -6.38 -2.67
N GLY A 322 -1.70 -6.00 -3.87
CA GLY A 322 -2.45 -6.87 -4.79
C GLY A 322 -1.68 -8.13 -5.12
N GLY A 323 -0.40 -8.02 -5.49
CA GLY A 323 0.44 -9.17 -5.83
C GLY A 323 0.68 -10.11 -4.64
N PHE A 324 1.07 -9.58 -3.49
CA PHE A 324 1.31 -10.39 -2.29
C PHE A 324 0.04 -11.10 -1.83
N THR A 325 -1.09 -10.41 -1.76
CA THR A 325 -2.34 -10.99 -1.26
C THR A 325 -2.91 -12.01 -2.23
N TRP A 326 -2.86 -11.73 -3.53
CA TRP A 326 -3.24 -12.71 -4.54
C TRP A 326 -2.38 -13.97 -4.48
N ARG A 327 -1.08 -13.82 -4.22
CA ARG A 327 -0.17 -14.95 -4.04
C ARG A 327 -0.46 -15.75 -2.76
N MET A 328 -0.67 -15.08 -1.63
CA MET A 328 -1.02 -15.71 -0.35
C MET A 328 -2.30 -16.57 -0.42
N ARG A 329 -3.21 -16.26 -1.37
CA ARG A 329 -4.39 -17.09 -1.66
C ARG A 329 -4.02 -18.50 -2.12
N GLY A 330 -2.96 -18.65 -2.91
CA GLY A 330 -2.45 -19.95 -3.37
C GLY A 330 -1.80 -20.70 -2.22
N ARG A 331 -0.68 -20.19 -1.71
CA ARG A 331 0.07 -20.66 -0.53
C ARG A 331 1.22 -19.69 -0.24
N GLY A 332 1.88 -19.86 0.91
CA GLY A 332 3.17 -19.26 1.22
C GLY A 332 3.04 -17.90 1.92
N LEU A 333 4.19 -17.35 2.29
CA LEU A 333 4.40 -16.08 3.00
C LEU A 333 3.87 -16.02 4.44
N VAL A 334 2.66 -16.51 4.75
CA VAL A 334 2.10 -16.45 6.12
C VAL A 334 1.26 -17.69 6.43
N GLU A 335 1.11 -18.01 7.72
CA GLU A 335 0.22 -19.09 8.15
C GLU A 335 -1.22 -18.61 7.99
N GLY A 336 -1.79 -18.87 6.82
CA GLY A 336 -3.12 -18.40 6.49
C GLY A 336 -4.23 -19.26 7.06
N PRO A 337 -5.48 -18.74 7.06
CA PRO A 337 -6.64 -19.55 7.38
C PRO A 337 -6.73 -20.75 6.43
N THR A 338 -7.13 -21.91 6.98
CA THR A 338 -7.27 -23.13 6.20
C THR A 338 -8.54 -23.10 5.34
N GLY A 339 -8.47 -23.76 4.19
CA GLY A 339 -9.59 -23.89 3.25
C GLY A 339 -9.68 -22.76 2.21
N THR A 340 -10.05 -23.13 0.99
CA THR A 340 -10.09 -22.23 -0.18
C THR A 340 -10.98 -21.00 0.03
N GLN A 341 -12.13 -21.17 0.69
CA GLN A 341 -13.06 -20.05 0.90
C GLN A 341 -12.55 -19.05 1.93
N SER A 342 -11.92 -19.52 3.01
CA SER A 342 -11.28 -18.65 4.00
C SER A 342 -10.13 -17.87 3.36
N LYS A 343 -9.30 -18.51 2.54
CA LYS A 343 -8.23 -17.81 1.80
C LYS A 343 -8.77 -16.73 0.87
N ARG A 344 -9.86 -16.97 0.15
CA ARG A 344 -10.50 -15.94 -0.70
C ARG A 344 -11.01 -14.76 0.12
N LEU A 345 -11.58 -15.00 1.30
CA LEU A 345 -12.02 -13.93 2.19
C LEU A 345 -10.84 -13.09 2.69
N TYR A 346 -9.80 -13.74 3.23
CA TYR A 346 -8.69 -13.07 3.90
C TYR A 346 -7.65 -12.48 2.93
N PHE A 347 -7.50 -13.06 1.74
CA PHE A 347 -6.44 -12.70 0.79
C PHE A 347 -6.96 -12.19 -0.56
N THR A 348 -8.28 -12.08 -0.74
CA THR A 348 -8.87 -11.39 -1.90
C THR A 348 -9.86 -10.34 -1.47
N LEU A 349 -10.95 -10.73 -0.79
CA LEU A 349 -12.03 -9.78 -0.47
C LEU A 349 -11.54 -8.64 0.41
N ARG A 350 -10.99 -8.95 1.60
CA ARG A 350 -10.57 -7.90 2.56
C ARG A 350 -9.42 -7.04 2.04
N PRO A 351 -8.35 -7.62 1.44
CA PRO A 351 -7.27 -6.78 0.96
C PRO A 351 -7.67 -5.91 -0.22
N PHE A 352 -8.47 -6.41 -1.17
CA PHE A 352 -8.91 -5.58 -2.31
C PHE A 352 -9.94 -4.53 -1.91
N ASN A 353 -10.73 -4.74 -0.84
CA ASN A 353 -11.50 -3.64 -0.24
C ASN A 353 -10.57 -2.56 0.35
N ALA A 354 -9.53 -2.95 1.10
CA ALA A 354 -8.58 -1.99 1.65
C ALA A 354 -7.79 -1.26 0.56
N ILE A 355 -7.39 -1.96 -0.51
CA ILE A 355 -6.76 -1.36 -1.70
C ILE A 355 -7.75 -0.42 -2.40
N GLY A 356 -9.00 -0.83 -2.59
CA GLY A 356 -10.04 0.02 -3.17
C GLY A 356 -10.27 1.29 -2.36
N GLU A 357 -10.40 1.20 -1.04
CA GLU A 357 -10.51 2.34 -0.13
C GLU A 357 -9.28 3.27 -0.22
N LEU A 358 -8.07 2.69 -0.30
CA LEU A 358 -6.83 3.44 -0.48
C LEU A 358 -6.84 4.30 -1.76
N VAL A 359 -7.43 3.82 -2.85
CA VAL A 359 -7.33 4.47 -4.18
C VAL A 359 -8.58 5.22 -4.62
N GLY A 360 -9.74 4.90 -4.03
CA GLY A 360 -11.04 5.49 -4.38
C GLY A 360 -11.86 6.01 -3.20
N GLY A 361 -11.35 5.90 -1.97
CA GLY A 361 -12.10 6.29 -0.77
C GLY A 361 -13.37 5.45 -0.62
N GLU A 362 -14.49 6.11 -0.32
CA GLU A 362 -15.78 5.43 -0.10
C GLU A 362 -16.27 4.62 -1.31
N ASP A 363 -15.97 5.06 -2.55
CA ASP A 363 -16.39 4.34 -3.76
C ASP A 363 -15.66 2.99 -3.92
N GLY A 364 -14.51 2.82 -3.26
CA GLY A 364 -13.64 1.65 -3.40
C GLY A 364 -13.87 0.58 -2.34
N ASP A 365 -14.72 0.83 -1.35
CA ASP A 365 -14.93 -0.04 -0.18
C ASP A 365 -15.51 -1.43 -0.54
N SER A 366 -16.03 -1.56 -1.76
CA SER A 366 -16.69 -2.75 -2.29
C SER A 366 -15.90 -3.43 -3.42
N ALA A 367 -14.75 -2.89 -3.83
CA ALA A 367 -13.98 -3.41 -4.97
C ALA A 367 -13.62 -4.90 -4.82
N GLY A 368 -13.26 -5.33 -3.61
CA GLY A 368 -12.96 -6.72 -3.29
C GLY A 368 -14.19 -7.64 -3.20
N VAL A 369 -15.40 -7.11 -3.03
CA VAL A 369 -16.64 -7.91 -3.06
C VAL A 369 -16.87 -8.46 -4.47
N GLY A 370 -16.78 -7.60 -5.49
CA GLY A 370 -16.95 -8.03 -6.88
C GLY A 370 -15.89 -9.06 -7.31
N LEU A 371 -14.62 -8.83 -6.97
CA LEU A 371 -13.53 -9.78 -7.25
C LEU A 371 -13.75 -11.13 -6.53
N ALA A 372 -14.18 -11.10 -5.28
CA ALA A 372 -14.49 -12.33 -4.55
C ALA A 372 -15.68 -13.09 -5.15
N LEU A 373 -16.72 -12.39 -5.62
CA LEU A 373 -17.85 -12.99 -6.33
C LEU A 373 -17.42 -13.64 -7.66
N GLY A 374 -16.54 -12.97 -8.41
CA GLY A 374 -15.92 -13.54 -9.62
C GLY A 374 -15.21 -14.86 -9.32
N LEU A 375 -14.42 -14.92 -8.25
CA LEU A 375 -13.76 -16.16 -7.82
C LEU A 375 -14.74 -17.24 -7.30
N LEU A 376 -15.84 -16.85 -6.67
CA LEU A 376 -16.84 -17.77 -6.10
C LEU A 376 -17.69 -18.46 -7.14
N ARG A 377 -17.97 -17.78 -8.27
CA ARG A 377 -18.83 -18.31 -9.34
C ARG A 377 -18.26 -19.57 -9.99
N GLY A 378 -16.97 -19.82 -9.77
CA GLY A 378 -16.27 -20.99 -10.27
C GLY A 378 -16.03 -20.83 -11.76
N TRP A 379 -14.78 -20.71 -12.14
CA TRP A 379 -14.40 -21.00 -13.51
C TRP A 379 -14.35 -22.53 -13.62
N GLY A 380 -15.16 -23.08 -14.53
CA GLY A 380 -15.58 -24.48 -14.52
C GLY A 380 -14.45 -25.47 -14.81
N ASP A 381 -13.39 -24.99 -15.44
CA ASP A 381 -12.20 -25.75 -15.82
C ASP A 381 -11.01 -25.21 -15.00
N LEU A 382 -10.25 -26.12 -14.40
CA LEU A 382 -9.02 -25.78 -13.69
C LEU A 382 -7.91 -25.63 -14.73
N THR A 383 -7.92 -24.55 -15.51
CA THR A 383 -6.78 -24.23 -16.37
C THR A 383 -5.77 -23.47 -15.51
N ASP A 384 -4.80 -24.21 -15.00
CA ASP A 384 -3.54 -23.65 -14.54
C ASP A 384 -2.57 -23.71 -15.72
N MET A 385 -1.70 -22.71 -15.85
CA MET A 385 -0.68 -22.72 -16.90
C MET A 385 0.25 -23.91 -16.72
N GLY A 386 0.41 -24.71 -17.77
CA GLY A 386 1.35 -25.81 -17.79
C GLY A 386 0.81 -27.03 -18.52
N HIS A 387 1.10 -27.08 -19.82
CA HIS A 387 1.36 -28.28 -20.63
C HIS A 387 0.53 -29.52 -20.25
N THR A 388 -0.78 -29.36 -20.24
CA THR A 388 -1.70 -30.45 -19.97
C THR A 388 -1.45 -31.57 -21.09
N PRO A 389 -1.44 -32.89 -20.84
CA PRO A 389 -1.14 -33.92 -21.86
C PRO A 389 -2.17 -34.08 -23.02
N GLY A 390 -1.81 -33.60 -24.22
CA GLY A 390 -2.71 -33.26 -25.34
C GLY A 390 -2.99 -31.75 -25.47
N GLU A 391 -2.21 -30.98 -24.71
CA GLU A 391 -2.53 -29.69 -24.16
C GLU A 391 -1.17 -28.94 -23.89
N ASN A 392 -0.21 -29.06 -24.83
CA ASN A 392 1.05 -28.27 -24.86
C ASN A 392 0.84 -26.87 -25.47
N ASP A 393 -0.41 -26.42 -25.52
CA ASP A 393 -0.78 -25.22 -26.22
C ASP A 393 -0.65 -24.01 -25.27
N GLU A 394 0.59 -23.51 -25.14
CA GLU A 394 0.88 -22.28 -24.38
C GLU A 394 0.03 -21.10 -24.87
N PHE A 395 -0.35 -21.10 -26.15
CA PHE A 395 -1.23 -20.08 -26.72
C PHE A 395 -2.66 -20.24 -26.24
N SER A 396 -3.19 -21.46 -26.11
CA SER A 396 -4.50 -21.69 -25.49
C SER A 396 -4.49 -21.32 -24.01
N ASP A 397 -3.46 -21.70 -23.26
CA ASP A 397 -3.36 -21.33 -21.84
C ASP A 397 -3.29 -19.80 -21.65
N LEU A 398 -2.54 -19.10 -22.52
CA LEU A 398 -2.45 -17.64 -22.54
C LEU A 398 -3.83 -17.01 -22.76
N VAL A 399 -4.57 -17.43 -23.78
CA VAL A 399 -5.91 -16.92 -24.09
C VAL A 399 -6.90 -17.23 -22.97
N ASP A 400 -6.89 -18.47 -22.45
CA ASP A 400 -7.83 -18.93 -21.44
C ASP A 400 -7.60 -18.28 -20.07
N LEU A 401 -6.34 -18.03 -19.70
CA LEU A 401 -6.05 -17.27 -18.49
C LEU A 401 -6.38 -15.79 -18.63
N THR A 402 -6.24 -15.21 -19.82
CA THR A 402 -6.70 -13.84 -20.08
C THR A 402 -8.23 -13.74 -19.98
N ASP A 403 -9.00 -14.69 -20.55
CA ASP A 403 -10.45 -14.77 -20.35
C ASP A 403 -10.81 -14.94 -18.86
N ARG A 404 -10.12 -15.85 -18.17
CA ARG A 404 -10.30 -16.03 -16.72
C ARG A 404 -10.10 -14.73 -15.94
N GLY A 405 -9.15 -13.89 -16.36
CA GLY A 405 -8.92 -12.56 -15.79
C GLY A 405 -10.12 -11.63 -15.97
N LEU A 406 -10.66 -11.53 -17.20
CA LEU A 406 -11.89 -10.78 -17.49
C LEU A 406 -13.09 -11.29 -16.67
N TYR A 407 -13.23 -12.61 -16.58
CA TYR A 407 -14.28 -13.24 -15.80
C TYR A 407 -14.21 -12.86 -14.32
N GLN A 408 -13.00 -12.76 -13.74
CA GLN A 408 -12.84 -12.43 -12.33
C GLN A 408 -13.19 -10.98 -12.00
N ILE A 409 -13.00 -10.06 -12.95
CA ILE A 409 -13.38 -8.66 -12.79
C ILE A 409 -14.83 -8.37 -13.18
N SER A 410 -15.58 -9.36 -13.70
CA SER A 410 -16.91 -9.16 -14.31
C SER A 410 -18.00 -8.62 -13.37
N TYR A 411 -17.74 -8.56 -12.08
CA TYR A 411 -18.62 -7.94 -11.09
C TYR A 411 -18.13 -6.55 -10.68
N THR A 412 -16.83 -6.39 -10.47
CA THR A 412 -16.26 -5.10 -10.07
C THR A 412 -16.24 -4.10 -11.24
N GLU A 413 -15.95 -4.53 -12.46
CA GLU A 413 -15.89 -3.63 -13.62
C GLU A 413 -17.23 -2.93 -13.90
N PRO A 414 -18.38 -3.63 -13.98
CA PRO A 414 -19.65 -2.94 -14.19
C PRO A 414 -20.00 -1.99 -13.06
N ASP A 415 -19.70 -2.35 -11.82
CA ASP A 415 -19.96 -1.49 -10.65
C ASP A 415 -19.13 -0.19 -10.71
N LEU A 416 -17.87 -0.26 -11.16
CA LEU A 416 -17.03 0.93 -11.38
C LEU A 416 -17.52 1.76 -12.57
N ARG A 417 -17.90 1.11 -13.67
CA ARG A 417 -18.43 1.79 -14.86
C ARG A 417 -19.76 2.50 -14.56
N ASP A 418 -20.64 1.88 -13.79
CA ASP A 418 -21.92 2.45 -13.36
C ASP A 418 -21.72 3.66 -12.42
N GLN A 419 -20.58 3.71 -11.72
CA GLN A 419 -20.11 4.89 -10.97
C GLN A 419 -19.37 5.91 -11.83
N HIS A 420 -19.34 5.74 -13.16
CA HIS A 420 -18.72 6.63 -14.14
C HIS A 420 -17.18 6.71 -14.07
N TYR A 421 -16.52 5.65 -13.61
CA TYR A 421 -15.07 5.51 -13.74
C TYR A 421 -14.67 5.04 -15.15
N ASP A 422 -13.48 5.44 -15.59
CA ASP A 422 -12.82 4.89 -16.77
C ASP A 422 -12.19 3.52 -16.43
N THR A 423 -12.90 2.44 -16.79
CA THR A 423 -12.52 1.07 -16.42
C THR A 423 -11.45 0.47 -17.32
N LYS A 424 -10.92 1.20 -18.30
CA LYS A 424 -9.94 0.69 -19.28
C LYS A 424 -8.69 0.10 -18.60
N ALA A 425 -8.14 0.80 -17.62
CA ALA A 425 -6.97 0.30 -16.88
C ALA A 425 -7.30 -0.92 -16.02
N PHE A 426 -8.47 -0.96 -15.37
CA PHE A 426 -8.88 -2.12 -14.59
C PHE A 426 -9.13 -3.37 -15.47
N ILE A 427 -9.74 -3.18 -16.65
CA ILE A 427 -9.88 -4.23 -17.67
C ILE A 427 -8.51 -4.74 -18.12
N ALA A 428 -7.58 -3.85 -18.43
CA ALA A 428 -6.20 -4.22 -18.78
C ALA A 428 -5.51 -5.01 -17.66
N GLY A 429 -5.74 -4.65 -16.39
CA GLY A 429 -5.24 -5.41 -15.23
C GLY A 429 -5.80 -6.83 -15.15
N GLY A 430 -7.08 -7.02 -15.46
CA GLY A 430 -7.69 -8.36 -15.57
C GLY A 430 -7.12 -9.17 -16.73
N LEU A 431 -7.04 -8.57 -17.92
CA LEU A 431 -6.52 -9.19 -19.14
C LEU A 431 -5.07 -9.70 -18.98
N GLN A 432 -4.25 -9.01 -18.18
CA GLN A 432 -2.85 -9.39 -17.92
C GLN A 432 -2.68 -10.72 -17.18
N MET A 433 -3.74 -11.38 -16.71
CA MET A 433 -3.62 -12.70 -16.08
C MET A 433 -2.91 -13.72 -16.99
N GLY A 434 -3.22 -13.80 -18.28
CA GLY A 434 -2.50 -14.68 -19.21
C GLY A 434 -1.01 -14.34 -19.31
N PRO A 435 -0.64 -13.13 -19.78
CA PRO A 435 0.76 -12.68 -19.87
C PRO A 435 1.56 -12.81 -18.57
N CYS A 436 0.91 -12.58 -17.43
CA CYS A 436 1.53 -12.71 -16.11
C CYS A 436 1.98 -14.13 -15.79
N TYR A 437 1.24 -15.15 -16.23
CA TYR A 437 1.67 -16.53 -16.07
C TYR A 437 2.63 -16.94 -17.18
N ASP A 438 2.47 -16.45 -18.41
CA ASP A 438 3.27 -16.86 -19.58
C ASP A 438 4.74 -16.49 -19.45
N TYR A 439 5.00 -15.23 -19.15
CA TYR A 439 6.37 -14.73 -19.13
C TYR A 439 7.28 -15.47 -18.13
N PRO A 440 6.86 -15.76 -16.87
CA PRO A 440 7.63 -16.56 -15.94
C PRO A 440 7.96 -17.99 -16.40
N TRP A 441 7.08 -18.63 -17.18
CA TRP A 441 7.33 -19.99 -17.71
C TRP A 441 8.47 -19.99 -18.73
N LEU A 442 8.61 -18.92 -19.51
CA LEU A 442 9.59 -18.84 -20.58
C LEU A 442 10.93 -18.21 -20.15
N PHE A 443 10.91 -17.16 -19.31
CA PHE A 443 12.10 -16.31 -19.13
C PHE A 443 12.46 -15.95 -17.69
N ALA A 444 11.55 -16.07 -16.73
CA ALA A 444 11.75 -15.53 -15.39
C ALA A 444 11.25 -16.47 -14.29
N THR A 445 11.89 -17.64 -14.18
CA THR A 445 11.62 -18.55 -13.07
C THR A 445 12.29 -18.05 -11.80
N LEU A 446 11.53 -17.28 -11.03
CA LEU A 446 11.95 -16.81 -9.72
C LEU A 446 11.66 -17.89 -8.67
N TYR A 447 12.61 -18.09 -7.75
CA TYR A 447 12.44 -18.94 -6.58
C TYR A 447 12.82 -18.15 -5.32
N ILE A 448 11.85 -17.90 -4.45
CA ILE A 448 12.01 -17.13 -3.21
C ILE A 448 11.40 -17.92 -2.05
N GLY A 449 12.23 -18.22 -1.05
CA GLY A 449 11.85 -18.89 0.19
C GLY A 449 11.59 -20.38 0.06
N LEU A 450 12.34 -21.09 -0.79
CA LEU A 450 12.28 -22.56 -0.85
C LEU A 450 12.93 -23.21 0.39
N GLU A 451 13.89 -22.52 0.98
CA GLU A 451 14.71 -22.91 2.11
C GLU A 451 14.10 -22.56 3.47
N LEU A 452 13.02 -21.78 3.49
CA LEU A 452 12.36 -21.36 4.73
C LEU A 452 11.48 -22.48 5.30
N ALA A 453 11.18 -22.41 6.59
CA ALA A 453 10.22 -23.31 7.21
C ALA A 453 8.79 -22.82 6.98
N ASP A 454 7.80 -23.70 7.15
CA ASP A 454 6.40 -23.24 7.28
C ASP A 454 6.32 -22.17 8.40
N PRO A 455 5.55 -21.10 8.19
CA PRO A 455 4.66 -20.85 7.05
C PRO A 455 5.26 -20.08 5.87
N TYR A 456 6.53 -19.69 5.97
CA TYR A 456 7.22 -18.83 4.98
C TYR A 456 7.72 -19.61 3.75
N VAL A 457 7.73 -20.94 3.81
CA VAL A 457 8.15 -21.81 2.70
C VAL A 457 7.28 -21.59 1.45
N ILE A 458 7.89 -21.74 0.28
CA ILE A 458 7.18 -21.79 -1.01
C ILE A 458 6.45 -20.45 -1.27
N PHE A 459 7.09 -19.30 -0.97
CA PHE A 459 6.48 -18.01 -1.33
C PHE A 459 6.44 -17.84 -2.84
N ILE A 460 7.57 -17.77 -3.54
CA ILE A 460 7.58 -17.87 -5.00
C ILE A 460 8.32 -19.17 -5.34
N ASP A 461 7.61 -20.21 -5.71
CA ASP A 461 8.16 -21.56 -5.94
C ASP A 461 8.19 -21.96 -7.42
N GLY A 462 8.23 -20.96 -8.30
CA GLY A 462 8.31 -21.14 -9.73
C GLY A 462 7.28 -20.29 -10.48
N PRO A 463 7.03 -20.63 -11.75
CA PRO A 463 6.34 -19.74 -12.69
C PRO A 463 4.87 -19.52 -12.35
N GLY A 464 4.16 -20.55 -11.85
CA GLY A 464 2.77 -20.39 -11.40
C GLY A 464 2.63 -19.40 -10.25
N ALA A 465 3.52 -19.43 -9.26
CA ALA A 465 3.53 -18.49 -8.14
C ALA A 465 3.92 -17.06 -8.58
N SER A 466 4.89 -16.94 -9.48
CA SER A 466 5.23 -15.66 -10.11
C SER A 466 4.04 -15.08 -10.88
N GLY A 467 3.29 -15.93 -11.59
CA GLY A 467 2.08 -15.55 -12.32
C GLY A 467 0.95 -15.11 -11.41
N GLU A 468 0.72 -15.81 -10.29
CA GLU A 468 -0.21 -15.36 -9.25
C GLU A 468 0.15 -13.98 -8.70
N PHE A 469 1.42 -13.77 -8.35
CA PHE A 469 1.89 -12.48 -7.85
C PHE A 469 1.70 -11.38 -8.90
N CYS A 470 2.12 -11.62 -10.14
CA CYS A 470 1.97 -10.66 -11.24
C CYS A 470 0.51 -10.32 -11.50
N ALA A 471 -0.38 -11.32 -11.59
CA ALA A 471 -1.80 -11.09 -11.87
C ALA A 471 -2.46 -10.28 -10.75
N GLY A 472 -2.14 -10.58 -9.48
CA GLY A 472 -2.58 -9.77 -8.35
C GLY A 472 -2.08 -8.32 -8.42
N ALA A 473 -0.83 -8.13 -8.82
CA ALA A 473 -0.25 -6.80 -8.97
C ALA A 473 -0.88 -6.02 -10.12
N ALA A 474 -1.18 -6.68 -11.25
CA ALA A 474 -1.88 -6.09 -12.38
C ALA A 474 -3.31 -5.66 -12.01
N LEU A 475 -4.04 -6.51 -11.28
CA LEU A 475 -5.37 -6.17 -10.77
C LEU A 475 -5.34 -4.98 -9.81
N GLY A 476 -4.40 -4.97 -8.85
CA GLY A 476 -4.24 -3.87 -7.90
C GLY A 476 -3.87 -2.55 -8.60
N LEU A 477 -2.92 -2.60 -9.54
CA LEU A 477 -2.48 -1.43 -10.31
C LEU A 477 -3.58 -0.91 -11.25
N GLY A 478 -4.27 -1.80 -11.95
CA GLY A 478 -5.40 -1.45 -12.81
C GLY A 478 -6.53 -0.77 -12.03
N LEU A 479 -6.84 -1.29 -10.83
CA LEU A 479 -7.83 -0.69 -9.94
C LEU A 479 -7.38 0.71 -9.49
N ALA A 480 -6.11 0.85 -9.09
CA ALA A 480 -5.56 2.14 -8.68
C ALA A 480 -5.64 3.18 -9.81
N LYS A 481 -5.21 2.82 -11.02
CA LYS A 481 -5.25 3.71 -12.19
C LYS A 481 -6.68 4.16 -12.51
N THR A 482 -7.62 3.22 -12.57
CA THR A 482 -9.05 3.53 -12.82
C THR A 482 -9.63 4.48 -11.75
N MET A 483 -9.41 4.21 -10.46
CA MET A 483 -10.06 5.01 -9.40
C MET A 483 -9.36 6.35 -9.15
N LEU A 484 -8.04 6.40 -9.22
CA LEU A 484 -7.29 7.64 -9.03
C LEU A 484 -7.59 8.63 -10.15
N GLU A 485 -7.85 8.19 -11.38
CA GLU A 485 -8.27 9.11 -12.45
C GLU A 485 -9.63 9.79 -12.20
N GLY A 486 -10.40 9.33 -11.21
CA GLY A 486 -11.68 9.93 -10.84
C GLY A 486 -12.83 9.58 -11.78
N THR A 487 -14.01 10.07 -11.43
CA THR A 487 -15.26 9.86 -12.17
C THR A 487 -15.54 11.03 -13.11
N CYS A 488 -16.24 10.75 -14.19
CA CYS A 488 -16.80 11.81 -15.02
C CYS A 488 -18.22 12.16 -14.58
N GLU A 489 -18.55 13.45 -14.41
CA GLU A 489 -19.93 13.86 -14.22
C GLU A 489 -20.76 13.40 -15.44
N THR A 490 -21.91 12.80 -15.18
CA THR A 490 -22.83 12.23 -16.18
C THR A 490 -23.06 13.20 -17.35
N GLY A 491 -22.48 12.86 -18.52
CA GLY A 491 -22.68 13.59 -19.79
C GLY A 491 -21.62 14.62 -20.16
N ALA A 492 -20.59 14.87 -19.33
CA ALA A 492 -19.53 15.84 -19.65
C ALA A 492 -18.27 15.20 -20.27
N CYS A 493 -17.93 13.97 -19.89
CA CYS A 493 -16.88 13.19 -20.55
C CYS A 493 -17.51 12.17 -21.51
N ASP A 494 -18.10 12.61 -22.62
CA ASP A 494 -18.45 11.68 -23.71
C ASP A 494 -17.18 11.27 -24.49
N CYS A 495 -16.14 10.83 -23.76
CA CYS A 495 -14.89 10.32 -24.31
C CYS A 495 -15.03 8.86 -24.75
N LEU A 496 -16.06 8.15 -24.28
CA LEU A 496 -16.32 6.77 -24.71
C LEU A 496 -16.77 6.69 -26.18
N SER A 497 -17.27 7.77 -26.78
CA SER A 497 -17.63 7.81 -28.20
C SER A 497 -16.54 8.44 -29.10
N ASP A 498 -15.67 9.31 -28.57
CA ASP A 498 -14.63 10.01 -29.36
C ASP A 498 -13.18 9.51 -29.13
N CYS A 499 -12.91 8.62 -28.18
CA CYS A 499 -11.56 8.04 -28.01
C CYS A 499 -11.25 6.87 -28.97
N GLY A 500 -12.17 6.54 -29.89
CA GLY A 500 -12.02 5.43 -30.83
C GLY A 500 -11.39 5.78 -32.18
N ASP A 501 -11.71 6.91 -32.82
CA ASP A 501 -11.45 7.04 -34.27
C ASP A 501 -11.05 8.43 -34.81
N ALA A 502 -10.88 9.47 -33.98
CA ALA A 502 -10.53 10.81 -34.48
C ALA A 502 -9.17 11.30 -33.98
N GLY A 503 -8.11 11.00 -34.75
CA GLY A 503 -6.92 11.85 -34.72
C GLY A 503 -7.31 13.28 -35.13
N PRO A 504 -6.78 14.34 -34.50
CA PRO A 504 -7.12 15.70 -34.89
C PRO A 504 -6.45 16.03 -36.23
N SER A 505 -7.17 15.81 -37.33
CA SER A 505 -6.85 16.37 -38.63
C SER A 505 -7.43 17.78 -38.75
N ASP A 506 -6.52 18.75 -38.80
CA ASP A 506 -6.59 20.05 -39.47
C ASP A 506 -7.63 21.11 -39.06
N GLY A 507 -7.09 22.28 -38.68
CA GLY A 507 -7.43 23.52 -39.39
C GLY A 507 -8.27 24.55 -38.64
N GLY A 508 -7.64 25.33 -37.75
CA GLY A 508 -8.25 26.50 -37.13
C GLY A 508 -7.26 27.60 -36.77
N THR A 509 -6.73 28.30 -37.77
CA THR A 509 -5.95 29.53 -37.60
C THR A 509 -6.84 30.69 -37.15
N THR A 510 -6.57 31.23 -35.95
CA THR A 510 -6.59 32.66 -35.55
C THR A 510 -6.11 32.65 -34.08
N GLY A 511 -4.88 33.04 -33.73
CA GLY A 511 -4.32 34.36 -33.95
C GLY A 511 -4.63 35.22 -32.73
N ASP A 512 -3.82 35.13 -31.67
CA ASP A 512 -3.42 36.30 -30.89
C ASP A 512 -2.11 36.04 -30.15
N GLN A 513 -1.21 37.01 -30.33
CA GLN A 513 0.13 37.10 -29.80
C GLN A 513 0.07 37.84 -28.46
N ASP A 514 0.77 37.33 -27.46
CA ASP A 514 1.45 38.04 -26.36
C ASP A 514 1.86 36.94 -25.35
N GLY A 515 3.09 36.74 -24.88
CA GLY A 515 4.31 37.54 -24.90
C GLY A 515 5.04 37.25 -23.57
N GLY A 516 6.23 36.63 -23.65
CA GLY A 516 7.20 36.49 -22.54
C GLY A 516 7.12 35.17 -21.74
N SER A 517 8.03 34.19 -21.86
CA SER A 517 9.47 34.19 -21.55
C SER A 517 9.78 34.51 -20.08
N THR A 518 10.06 33.50 -19.24
CA THR A 518 11.42 33.04 -18.87
C THR A 518 11.40 32.00 -17.73
N ASP A 519 12.18 30.95 -17.95
CA ASP A 519 13.14 30.28 -17.06
C ASP A 519 12.81 29.86 -15.62
N LEU A 520 12.91 28.53 -15.48
CA LEU A 520 13.42 27.81 -14.33
C LEU A 520 14.82 28.30 -13.96
N GLY A 521 15.02 28.61 -12.67
CA GLY A 521 16.33 28.83 -12.09
C GLY A 521 16.29 28.59 -10.59
N ALA A 522 16.88 27.47 -10.17
CA ALA A 522 17.29 27.25 -8.80
C ALA A 522 18.37 28.27 -8.42
N ASP A 523 18.28 28.92 -7.26
CA ASP A 523 19.43 28.99 -6.35
C ASP A 523 19.07 29.42 -4.93
N SER A 524 19.92 28.94 -4.05
CA SER A 524 20.10 29.13 -2.62
C SER A 524 20.22 30.60 -2.13
N GLY A 525 19.91 30.84 -0.85
CA GLY A 525 20.39 32.04 -0.15
C GLY A 525 19.57 32.45 1.08
N ALA A 526 20.18 32.32 2.26
CA ALA A 526 19.65 32.67 3.57
C ALA A 526 19.65 34.19 3.89
N SER A 527 19.03 34.50 5.05
CA SER A 527 19.13 35.70 5.91
C SER A 527 18.51 36.98 5.34
N ASP A 528 17.59 37.68 6.00
CA ASP A 528 17.73 38.32 7.32
C ASP A 528 16.38 38.88 7.82
N ALA A 529 16.34 39.11 9.12
CA ALA A 529 15.20 39.53 9.92
C ALA A 529 14.88 41.04 9.86
N ALA A 530 13.61 41.37 10.13
CA ALA A 530 13.06 42.58 10.81
C ALA A 530 11.61 42.78 10.31
N GLU A 531 10.60 43.24 11.04
CA GLU A 531 10.37 43.60 12.44
C GLU A 531 8.87 44.02 12.51
N ALA A 532 8.18 43.59 13.57
CA ALA A 532 6.97 44.11 14.21
C ALA A 532 5.76 44.65 13.40
N THR A 533 4.55 44.17 13.75
CA THR A 533 3.63 44.99 14.57
C THR A 533 2.63 44.14 15.36
N ASP A 534 2.50 44.53 16.63
CA ASP A 534 1.51 44.14 17.64
C ASP A 534 0.05 44.22 17.18
N ALA A 535 -0.77 43.28 17.67
CA ALA A 535 -2.06 43.62 18.28
C ALA A 535 -2.41 42.60 19.38
N ALA A 536 -2.64 43.15 20.56
CA ALA A 536 -2.75 42.52 21.85
C ALA A 536 -4.15 41.97 22.17
N VAL A 537 -4.14 40.89 22.96
CA VAL A 537 -4.89 40.66 24.22
C VAL A 537 -6.42 40.55 24.18
N GLY A 538 -6.89 39.40 24.66
CA GLY A 538 -8.24 39.16 25.18
C GLY A 538 -8.29 37.86 26.00
N ASP A 539 -7.72 37.90 27.21
CA ASP A 539 -7.87 36.90 28.27
C ASP A 539 -9.34 36.75 28.69
N THR A 540 -9.82 35.51 28.84
CA THR A 540 -10.70 35.12 29.97
C THR A 540 -10.56 33.62 30.25
N ALA A 541 -10.06 33.35 31.46
CA ALA A 541 -10.09 32.05 32.12
C ALA A 541 -11.53 31.63 32.51
N GLY A 542 -11.75 30.32 32.63
CA GLY A 542 -12.98 29.76 33.21
C GLY A 542 -12.93 28.24 33.35
N ASP A 543 -12.62 27.80 34.58
CA ASP A 543 -12.77 26.50 35.24
C ASP A 543 -13.69 25.41 34.66
N ALA A 544 -13.28 24.16 34.95
CA ALA A 544 -14.04 23.03 35.56
C ALA A 544 -13.86 21.70 34.79
N LEU A 545 -13.13 20.71 35.33
CA LEU A 545 -13.57 19.61 36.23
C LEU A 545 -14.20 18.40 35.50
N GLY A 546 -13.68 17.21 35.85
CA GLY A 546 -14.31 15.89 35.71
C GLY A 546 -14.05 15.18 34.37
N ASP A 547 -13.76 13.88 34.28
CA ASP A 547 -13.77 12.81 35.28
C ASP A 547 -12.83 11.70 34.80
N ALA A 548 -12.09 11.13 35.75
CA ALA A 548 -11.38 9.87 35.60
C ALA A 548 -12.39 8.73 35.75
N HIS A 549 -12.30 7.72 34.87
CA HIS A 549 -12.86 6.41 35.15
C HIS A 549 -11.80 5.33 34.91
N ASP A 550 -11.56 4.61 36.01
CA ASP A 550 -10.75 3.41 36.17
C ASP A 550 -11.35 2.16 35.48
N ASP A 551 -10.51 1.12 35.50
CA ASP A 551 -10.77 -0.32 35.41
C ASP A 551 -10.80 -0.98 34.00
N ALA A 552 -10.14 -2.11 33.75
CA ALA A 552 -9.34 -2.98 34.60
C ALA A 552 -8.44 -3.91 33.76
N SER A 553 -7.33 -4.28 34.39
CA SER A 553 -6.48 -5.44 34.07
C SER A 553 -7.25 -6.76 34.16
N LEU A 554 -6.90 -7.73 33.32
CA LEU A 554 -6.97 -9.15 33.71
C LEU A 554 -5.75 -9.90 33.16
N GLY A 555 -4.84 -10.21 34.08
CA GLY A 555 -3.82 -11.23 33.93
C GLY A 555 -4.37 -12.63 34.22
N ALA A 556 -3.68 -13.61 33.66
CA ALA A 556 -3.84 -15.03 33.94
C ALA A 556 -3.47 -15.39 35.39
N SER A 557 -4.20 -16.32 36.01
CA SER A 557 -3.60 -17.34 36.89
C SER A 557 -4.60 -18.47 37.22
N GLU A 558 -4.12 -19.66 36.90
CA GLU A 558 -4.23 -20.98 37.55
C GLU A 558 -5.27 -21.27 38.65
N ASP A 559 -5.94 -22.41 38.43
CA ASP A 559 -6.72 -23.20 39.37
C ASP A 559 -5.89 -23.67 40.59
N ALA A 560 -6.41 -23.37 41.80
CA ALA A 560 -6.26 -24.23 42.96
C ALA A 560 -7.46 -24.04 43.89
N GLY A 561 -8.16 -25.14 44.18
CA GLY A 561 -9.39 -25.13 44.97
C GLY A 561 -9.20 -24.86 46.46
N VAL A 562 -10.33 -24.66 47.15
CA VAL A 562 -10.73 -25.21 48.47
C VAL A 562 -11.78 -24.29 49.12
N ALA A 563 -12.95 -24.91 49.37
CA ALA A 563 -13.89 -24.77 50.49
C ALA A 563 -14.42 -23.40 50.97
N ASP A 564 -15.76 -23.32 50.83
CA ASP A 564 -16.75 -23.12 51.91
C ASP A 564 -17.05 -21.70 52.42
N GLY A 565 -18.35 -21.48 52.65
CA GLY A 565 -18.82 -20.55 53.68
C GLY A 565 -19.53 -19.27 53.24
N SER A 566 -20.86 -19.35 53.25
CA SER A 566 -21.78 -18.31 53.78
C SER A 566 -22.08 -17.05 52.94
N ASN A 567 -23.29 -17.07 52.39
CA ASN A 567 -24.20 -15.92 52.23
C ASN A 567 -24.46 -15.28 53.62
N PRO A 568 -24.81 -13.98 53.74
CA PRO A 568 -26.22 -13.61 53.52
C PRO A 568 -26.52 -12.16 53.05
N THR A 569 -27.55 -12.06 52.20
CA THR A 569 -28.71 -11.14 52.22
C THR A 569 -28.56 -9.63 52.46
N GLY A 570 -29.18 -8.85 51.56
CA GLY A 570 -29.82 -7.54 51.82
C GLY A 570 -30.06 -6.78 50.50
N THR A 571 -31.19 -6.95 49.79
CA THR A 571 -32.50 -6.25 49.90
C THR A 571 -32.45 -4.72 49.97
N SER A 572 -32.83 -4.05 48.87
CA SER A 572 -33.88 -2.99 48.75
C SER A 572 -33.65 -2.22 47.44
N ASP A 573 -34.42 -2.43 46.37
CA ASP A 573 -35.74 -1.85 46.07
C ASP A 573 -35.81 -0.31 46.01
N ALA A 574 -36.12 0.17 44.79
CA ALA A 574 -37.23 1.08 44.44
C ALA A 574 -36.92 2.52 43.92
N ALA A 575 -37.80 2.89 42.97
CA ALA A 575 -38.09 4.18 42.32
C ALA A 575 -37.14 4.55 41.15
N ARG A 576 -37.52 4.51 39.87
CA ARG A 576 -38.78 4.80 39.14
C ARG A 576 -39.30 6.21 39.37
N ASP A 577 -38.94 7.12 38.46
CA ASP A 577 -39.80 8.23 38.03
C ASP A 577 -39.61 8.47 36.53
N ASP A 578 -40.74 8.68 35.87
CA ASP A 578 -40.93 8.80 34.43
C ASP A 578 -40.86 10.27 33.97
N ASN A 579 -40.48 10.43 32.69
CA ASN A 579 -41.09 11.36 31.70
C ASN A 579 -40.50 12.79 31.53
N PRO A 580 -40.82 13.52 30.42
CA PRO A 580 -40.08 13.47 29.15
C PRO A 580 -39.71 14.87 28.61
N GLY A 581 -38.87 14.97 27.57
CA GLY A 581 -38.79 16.23 26.82
C GLY A 581 -37.60 16.44 25.87
N ASN A 582 -37.81 16.02 24.63
CA ASN A 582 -37.58 16.77 23.38
C ASN A 582 -36.18 17.26 22.94
N SER A 583 -35.85 16.83 21.71
CA SER A 583 -35.13 17.52 20.62
C SER A 583 -33.66 17.92 20.78
N SER A 584 -32.78 17.28 19.99
CA SER A 584 -32.20 17.86 18.76
C SER A 584 -31.13 16.92 18.19
N GLY A 585 -31.04 16.89 16.85
CA GLY A 585 -30.27 15.91 16.11
C GLY A 585 -28.75 16.08 16.22
N GLY A 586 -28.06 14.95 16.28
CA GLY A 586 -26.62 14.85 16.07
C GLY A 586 -26.35 13.63 15.21
N CYS A 587 -25.74 13.83 14.05
CA CYS A 587 -25.17 12.75 13.24
C CYS A 587 -24.00 12.16 14.02
N GLN A 588 -24.14 10.92 14.49
CA GLN A 588 -23.04 10.15 15.04
C GLN A 588 -22.46 9.27 13.95
N ASN A 589 -21.17 9.48 13.66
CA ASN A 589 -20.33 8.55 12.92
C ASN A 589 -20.24 7.23 13.71
N THR A 590 -20.95 6.21 13.24
CA THR A 590 -20.69 4.82 13.63
C THR A 590 -19.64 4.26 12.68
N GLY A 591 -18.57 3.66 13.21
CA GLY A 591 -17.67 2.78 12.47
C GLY A 591 -18.41 1.60 11.80
N PRO A 592 -17.71 0.73 11.06
CA PRO A 592 -18.31 -0.16 10.08
C PRO A 592 -19.39 -1.04 10.72
N SER A 593 -20.62 -0.83 10.27
CA SER A 593 -21.81 -1.46 10.84
C SER A 593 -21.90 -2.94 10.46
N GLU A 594 -22.61 -3.73 11.27
CA GLU A 594 -22.97 -5.14 11.03
C GLU A 594 -23.61 -5.40 9.65
N THR A 595 -23.98 -4.35 8.91
CA THR A 595 -24.59 -4.41 7.57
C THR A 595 -23.72 -5.14 6.54
N SER A 596 -22.39 -5.06 6.58
CA SER A 596 -21.54 -5.74 5.58
C SER A 596 -21.64 -7.28 5.67
N VAL A 597 -21.84 -7.82 6.87
CA VAL A 597 -22.08 -9.27 7.08
C VAL A 597 -23.47 -9.65 6.57
N TRP A 598 -24.47 -8.79 6.79
CA TRP A 598 -25.83 -9.00 6.29
C TRP A 598 -25.95 -8.86 4.78
N VAL A 599 -25.14 -8.02 4.11
CA VAL A 599 -25.08 -7.91 2.65
C VAL A 599 -24.52 -9.19 2.03
N VAL A 600 -23.47 -9.78 2.60
CA VAL A 600 -22.94 -11.09 2.17
C VAL A 600 -23.95 -12.21 2.45
N PHE A 601 -24.62 -12.20 3.60
CA PHE A 601 -25.67 -13.17 3.91
C PHE A 601 -26.89 -13.04 2.99
N ALA A 602 -27.29 -11.81 2.66
CA ALA A 602 -28.38 -11.52 1.74
C ALA A 602 -28.03 -11.89 0.30
N ALA A 603 -26.79 -11.65 -0.16
CA ALA A 603 -26.30 -12.09 -1.46
C ALA A 603 -26.26 -13.61 -1.58
N LEU A 604 -25.82 -14.32 -0.53
CA LEU A 604 -25.85 -15.79 -0.45
C LEU A 604 -27.29 -16.35 -0.41
N LEU A 605 -28.21 -15.68 0.30
CA LEU A 605 -29.64 -16.01 0.30
C LEU A 605 -30.30 -15.74 -1.05
N TRP A 606 -29.89 -14.66 -1.74
CA TRP A 606 -30.39 -14.29 -3.05
C TRP A 606 -29.91 -15.27 -4.13
N LEU A 607 -28.65 -15.74 -4.06
CA LEU A 607 -28.13 -16.84 -4.88
C LEU A 607 -28.89 -18.16 -4.63
N ALA A 608 -29.14 -18.49 -3.36
CA ALA A 608 -29.91 -19.69 -3.00
C ALA A 608 -31.38 -19.63 -3.50
N CYS A 609 -32.00 -18.45 -3.50
CA CYS A 609 -33.36 -18.24 -4.00
C CYS A 609 -33.43 -18.08 -5.53
N GLY A 610 -32.42 -17.48 -6.16
CA GLY A 610 -32.35 -17.24 -7.61
C GLY A 610 -32.12 -18.51 -8.42
N LEU A 611 -31.36 -19.47 -7.88
CA LEU A 611 -31.10 -20.76 -8.53
C LEU A 611 -32.33 -21.70 -8.54
N GLY A 612 -33.38 -21.39 -7.79
CA GLY A 612 -34.65 -22.13 -7.78
C GLY A 612 -35.54 -21.94 -9.02
N ARG A 613 -35.21 -21.01 -9.94
CA ARG A 613 -36.03 -20.72 -11.13
C ARG A 613 -35.61 -21.45 -12.41
N ARG A 614 -34.49 -22.16 -12.44
CA ARG A 614 -34.06 -22.94 -13.62
C ARG A 614 -34.10 -24.46 -13.36
N GLY A 615 -35.31 -25.01 -13.40
CA GLY A 615 -35.68 -26.27 -14.08
C GLY A 615 -34.77 -27.52 -14.05
N ARG A 616 -33.92 -27.77 -13.05
CA ARG A 616 -33.25 -29.09 -12.90
C ARG A 616 -33.55 -29.72 -11.54
N ARG A 617 -34.12 -30.93 -11.58
CA ARG A 617 -34.51 -31.72 -10.41
C ARG A 617 -33.28 -32.17 -9.63
N TRP A 618 -33.17 -31.73 -8.37
CA TRP A 618 -32.26 -32.28 -7.35
C TRP A 618 -33.08 -33.03 -6.26
N PRO A 619 -32.45 -33.97 -5.51
CA PRO A 619 -33.15 -34.85 -4.58
C PRO A 619 -33.65 -34.11 -3.32
N PRO A 620 -34.58 -34.70 -2.53
CA PRO A 620 -35.42 -33.94 -1.61
C PRO A 620 -34.66 -33.31 -0.44
N LEU A 621 -34.96 -32.01 -0.22
CA LEU A 621 -34.55 -31.10 0.86
C LEU A 621 -34.68 -31.63 2.31
N ALA A 622 -35.32 -32.78 2.51
CA ALA A 622 -35.53 -33.39 3.82
C ALA A 622 -34.22 -33.83 4.52
N ARG A 623 -33.13 -34.09 3.79
CA ARG A 623 -31.84 -34.47 4.39
C ARG A 623 -31.04 -33.27 4.92
N VAL A 624 -31.19 -32.09 4.34
CA VAL A 624 -30.50 -30.87 4.78
C VAL A 624 -31.11 -30.32 6.07
N TRP A 625 -32.44 -30.37 6.18
CA TRP A 625 -33.16 -30.00 7.42
C TRP A 625 -32.89 -30.95 8.60
N ALA A 626 -32.67 -32.25 8.33
CA ALA A 626 -32.36 -33.23 9.37
C ALA A 626 -30.95 -33.10 9.95
N MET A 627 -30.02 -32.42 9.26
CA MET A 627 -28.68 -32.10 9.77
C MET A 627 -28.68 -30.82 10.61
N ALA A 628 -29.37 -29.77 10.17
CA ALA A 628 -29.51 -28.53 10.93
C ALA A 628 -30.25 -28.72 12.27
N GLY A 629 -31.29 -29.57 12.29
CA GLY A 629 -32.04 -29.89 13.51
C GLY A 629 -31.25 -30.69 14.56
N ARG A 630 -30.16 -31.38 14.19
CA ARG A 630 -29.32 -32.14 15.13
C ARG A 630 -28.24 -31.28 15.80
N MET A 631 -27.87 -30.14 15.23
CA MET A 631 -26.90 -29.22 15.84
C MET A 631 -27.56 -28.24 16.83
N ALA A 632 -28.85 -27.95 16.71
CA ALA A 632 -29.57 -27.03 17.59
C ALA A 632 -30.11 -27.67 18.90
N GLY A 633 -29.95 -28.99 19.10
CA GLY A 633 -30.63 -29.74 20.16
C GLY A 633 -29.70 -30.36 21.19
N ARG A 634 -28.95 -29.56 21.98
CA ARG A 634 -28.34 -29.98 23.26
C ARG A 634 -27.89 -28.78 24.11
N VAL A 635 -28.86 -28.06 24.67
CA VAL A 635 -28.65 -27.27 25.89
C VAL A 635 -29.67 -27.75 26.91
N ARG A 636 -29.20 -28.42 27.97
CA ARG A 636 -30.02 -28.79 29.13
C ARG A 636 -30.12 -27.57 30.07
N PRO A 637 -31.29 -27.23 30.61
CA PRO A 637 -31.39 -26.21 31.65
C PRO A 637 -30.92 -26.80 33.01
N PRO A 638 -30.27 -26.01 33.88
CA PRO A 638 -29.99 -26.43 35.24
C PRO A 638 -31.27 -26.44 36.06
N GLY A 639 -31.47 -27.55 36.77
CA GLY A 639 -32.57 -27.76 37.69
C GLY A 639 -32.40 -26.98 39.00
N ARG A 640 -33.54 -26.62 39.58
CA ARG A 640 -33.73 -26.24 40.98
C ARG A 640 -33.29 -27.37 41.91
N THR A 641 -32.39 -27.07 42.84
CA THR A 641 -32.58 -27.06 44.30
C THR A 641 -31.40 -26.34 44.93
#